data_AF-A0A952A2S5-F1
#
_entry.id   AF-A0A952A2S5-F1
#
_cell.length_a   1.000
_cell.length_b   1.000
_cell.length_c   1.000
_cell.angle_alpha   90.00
_cell.angle_beta   90.00
_cell.angle_gamma   90.00
#
_symmetry.space_group_name_H-M   'P 1'
#
loop_
_entity.id
_entity.type
_entity.pdbx_description
1 polymer ?
#
loop_
_entity_poly.entity_id
_entity_poly.type
_entity_poly.pdbx_seq_one_letter_code
_entity_poly.pdbx_strand_id
1 'polypeptide(L)'
;MWPDWRLFEPAIRKAAGLGTSPAHPDPDTYAQTSAHTDVLVVGGGNAGLAAALHAAQAGKSVVLVTGGTHWGGRLAGTGDPVEGKPARVWIEDTLRALAALPNVTLKTRTLATGHYDHGMVALCERLTDHLPLGQRSGPRQRLWRVRTDELVLATGAIERPLVFRGNDRPGVMLAGAARAYLHRCGVVAGREIVLATNNDSAWQAAFDLAEAGTHIAAIADARETPSAALTTRAEALGIPVHAGMAPAAAIGGRAIRAVRLGRVNVAGRIEGQTIELRCDTLLVSGGWNPAVHLHSHGAGRLTLDPDLQSFVPLAAAGQKSIGGAAGDFAAESTLAAARGDDAPRKAASPIPALWSISETGEPDPEAWVDFQNDVTAGDVALAARENFRSVEHLKRYTTLGMASDQGKTSNVNGIGILGTLLDKPMEAIGTTKFRPPYDPTPFGVFAGHRVGEGLHPRRRLALHDWHVERGALLDEYGGWMRPAAYLRPGEQEADAVRREVLAVRSGVGLFEASPLGKIEVKGPDAAAFLDRMYVNTISTLKVGRCRYAIMLTENGTVFDDGVVTRLADDRFLVGTTSGHAAAVAEAFREWLQCEWTQMRVLVEDVTTCRAVANIAGPKARHALAALEPDIDISGDAFPHMSARAGRVCGIPAHVARVSFTGELSYEIAVPWRDAGQLWAALVEAGAPYGLIPFGIEALMTMRIEKGFLHVGSDTDGTTLPQDIGFGGIMRKKTQDFVGRRSALRPDGLRGDRRSLVGLEVTDGNPAPLVAGAHVLPEMAAAPKPGEGWVTSSAWSPTLEAPLALALVAHGQDRIGESVRIWNLGAWREARITGLCRYDPEGARLDA
;
A
#
# COMPACT_ATOMS: atom_id res chain seq x y z
N MET A 1 12.88 4.93 -39.69
CA MET A 1 13.39 3.59 -39.38
C MET A 1 12.33 2.59 -39.83
N TRP A 2 12.57 1.97 -40.98
CA TRP A 2 11.79 0.84 -41.45
C TRP A 2 12.66 -0.40 -41.27
N PRO A 3 12.13 -1.50 -40.74
CA PRO A 3 10.71 -1.70 -40.42
C PRO A 3 10.33 -1.15 -39.03
N ASP A 4 9.03 -0.88 -38.82
CA ASP A 4 8.48 -0.39 -37.54
C ASP A 4 8.57 -1.52 -36.49
N TRP A 5 9.24 -1.24 -35.37
CA TRP A 5 9.35 -2.14 -34.22
C TRP A 5 8.00 -2.72 -33.80
N ARG A 6 6.91 -1.93 -33.90
CA ARG A 6 5.54 -2.37 -33.56
C ARG A 6 5.04 -3.56 -34.37
N LEU A 7 5.62 -3.83 -35.54
CA LEU A 7 5.24 -4.97 -36.39
C LEU A 7 5.79 -6.31 -35.85
N PHE A 8 7.01 -6.32 -35.30
CA PHE A 8 7.67 -7.54 -34.80
C PHE A 8 7.51 -7.72 -33.29
N GLU A 9 7.34 -6.61 -32.57
CA GLU A 9 7.22 -6.58 -31.12
C GLU A 9 6.23 -7.63 -30.57
N PRO A 10 5.01 -7.82 -31.12
CA PRO A 10 4.08 -8.82 -30.58
C PRO A 10 4.59 -10.27 -30.71
N ALA A 11 5.20 -10.60 -31.86
CA ALA A 11 5.72 -11.94 -32.12
C ALA A 11 6.97 -12.24 -31.29
N ILE A 12 7.87 -11.26 -31.18
CA ILE A 12 9.09 -11.36 -30.36
C ILE A 12 8.73 -11.47 -28.88
N ARG A 13 7.82 -10.62 -28.37
CA ARG A 13 7.38 -10.68 -26.96
C ARG A 13 6.75 -12.04 -26.62
N LYS A 14 5.96 -12.60 -27.53
CA LYS A 14 5.36 -13.94 -27.36
C LYS A 14 6.42 -15.04 -27.35
N ALA A 15 7.43 -14.96 -28.23
CA ALA A 15 8.52 -15.92 -28.28
C ALA A 15 9.45 -15.82 -27.05
N ALA A 16 9.68 -14.61 -26.54
CA ALA A 16 10.50 -14.32 -25.36
C ALA A 16 9.79 -14.62 -24.01
N GLY A 17 8.56 -15.14 -24.04
CA GLY A 17 7.83 -15.50 -22.82
C GLY A 17 7.39 -14.31 -21.96
N LEU A 18 7.31 -13.10 -22.53
CA LEU A 18 6.84 -11.93 -21.80
C LEU A 18 5.34 -12.04 -21.48
N GLY A 19 4.99 -11.78 -20.22
CA GLY A 19 3.60 -11.80 -19.76
C GLY A 19 2.73 -10.75 -20.45
N THR A 20 1.41 -10.98 -20.45
CA THR A 20 0.41 -10.02 -20.93
C THR A 20 -0.33 -9.40 -19.75
N SER A 21 -0.54 -8.08 -19.78
CA SER A 21 -1.39 -7.44 -18.78
C SER A 21 -2.85 -7.87 -19.01
N PRO A 22 -3.60 -8.21 -17.96
CA PRO A 22 -5.02 -8.54 -18.11
C PRO A 22 -5.80 -7.34 -18.66
N ALA A 23 -6.78 -7.63 -19.53
CA ALA A 23 -7.66 -6.63 -20.15
C ALA A 23 -8.97 -6.39 -19.35
N HIS A 24 -9.25 -7.25 -18.37
CA HIS A 24 -10.46 -7.20 -17.55
C HIS A 24 -10.09 -7.18 -16.06
N PRO A 25 -10.98 -6.66 -15.20
CA PRO A 25 -10.81 -6.77 -13.75
C PRO A 25 -10.62 -8.22 -13.32
N ASP A 26 -9.78 -8.43 -12.32
CA ASP A 26 -9.56 -9.75 -11.71
C ASP A 26 -10.87 -10.24 -11.06
N PRO A 27 -11.45 -11.37 -11.48
CA PRO A 27 -12.69 -11.90 -10.90
C PRO A 27 -12.46 -12.61 -9.56
N ASP A 28 -11.20 -12.88 -9.20
CA ASP A 28 -10.87 -13.58 -7.97
C ASP A 28 -10.99 -12.68 -6.72
N THR A 29 -11.30 -13.30 -5.58
CA THR A 29 -11.29 -12.62 -4.28
C THR A 29 -10.06 -13.02 -3.47
N TYR A 30 -9.63 -12.14 -2.58
CA TYR A 30 -8.40 -12.32 -1.80
C TYR A 30 -8.67 -12.03 -0.32
N ALA A 31 -8.11 -12.87 0.55
CA ALA A 31 -8.25 -12.72 1.99
C ALA A 31 -6.96 -12.18 2.63
N GLN A 32 -7.11 -11.55 3.80
CA GLN A 32 -5.97 -11.18 4.63
C GLN A 32 -6.26 -11.53 6.09
N THR A 33 -5.25 -12.01 6.79
CA THR A 33 -5.35 -12.33 8.22
C THR A 33 -4.02 -12.07 8.93
N SER A 34 -4.04 -12.11 10.25
CA SER A 34 -2.86 -11.95 11.10
C SER A 34 -2.81 -13.08 12.14
N ALA A 35 -1.61 -13.50 12.55
CA ALA A 35 -1.41 -14.52 13.57
C ALA A 35 -0.18 -14.21 14.43
N HIS A 36 -0.15 -14.78 15.63
CA HIS A 36 1.02 -14.81 16.51
C HIS A 36 1.38 -16.27 16.80
N THR A 37 2.67 -16.55 16.96
CA THR A 37 3.19 -17.88 17.31
C THR A 37 4.52 -17.71 18.02
N ASP A 38 4.90 -18.64 18.88
CA ASP A 38 6.22 -18.60 19.53
C ASP A 38 7.32 -18.92 18.51
N VAL A 39 7.08 -19.92 17.64
CA VAL A 39 8.03 -20.33 16.59
C VAL A 39 7.34 -20.43 15.22
N LEU A 40 7.83 -19.65 14.26
CA LEU A 40 7.51 -19.81 12.85
C LEU A 40 8.65 -20.57 12.16
N VAL A 41 8.35 -21.73 11.60
CA VAL A 41 9.30 -22.53 10.82
C VAL A 41 8.96 -22.39 9.33
N VAL A 42 9.93 -21.90 8.54
CA VAL A 42 9.78 -21.71 7.09
C VAL A 42 10.58 -22.76 6.33
N GLY A 43 9.87 -23.71 5.72
CA GLY A 43 10.45 -24.77 4.89
C GLY A 43 10.11 -26.16 5.42
N GLY A 44 9.39 -26.94 4.62
CA GLY A 44 8.90 -28.28 5.01
C GLY A 44 9.86 -29.43 4.76
N GLY A 45 11.18 -29.19 4.75
CA GLY A 45 12.21 -30.24 4.61
C GLY A 45 12.44 -31.02 5.90
N ASN A 46 13.40 -31.95 5.91
CA ASN A 46 13.81 -32.67 7.13
C ASN A 46 14.21 -31.71 8.28
N ALA A 47 14.98 -30.66 7.98
CA ALA A 47 15.38 -29.66 8.97
C ALA A 47 14.17 -28.97 9.62
N GLY A 48 13.22 -28.48 8.81
CA GLY A 48 12.05 -27.77 9.30
C GLY A 48 11.04 -28.69 10.01
N LEU A 49 10.85 -29.92 9.52
CA LEU A 49 10.01 -30.91 10.20
C LEU A 49 10.56 -31.27 11.58
N ALA A 50 11.88 -31.50 11.69
CA ALA A 50 12.53 -31.78 12.96
C ALA A 50 12.47 -30.59 13.93
N ALA A 51 12.71 -29.37 13.43
CA ALA A 51 12.67 -28.16 14.24
C ALA A 51 11.26 -27.85 14.76
N ALA A 52 10.25 -28.00 13.91
CA ALA A 52 8.85 -27.84 14.30
C ALA A 52 8.46 -28.85 15.37
N LEU A 53 8.85 -30.13 15.21
CA LEU A 53 8.52 -31.17 16.18
C LEU A 53 9.19 -30.91 17.52
N HIS A 54 10.48 -30.55 17.52
CA HIS A 54 11.22 -30.22 18.72
C HIS A 54 10.60 -29.04 19.47
N ALA A 55 10.33 -27.92 18.77
CA ALA A 55 9.71 -26.74 19.37
C ALA A 55 8.31 -27.05 19.94
N ALA A 56 7.51 -27.81 19.20
CA ALA A 56 6.16 -28.17 19.64
C ALA A 56 6.17 -29.10 20.85
N GLN A 57 7.10 -30.06 20.92
CA GLN A 57 7.30 -30.94 22.08
C GLN A 57 7.77 -30.17 23.33
N ALA A 58 8.47 -29.06 23.13
CA ALA A 58 8.80 -28.12 24.20
C ALA A 58 7.63 -27.23 24.64
N GLY A 59 6.41 -27.43 24.10
CA GLY A 59 5.20 -26.71 24.48
C GLY A 59 4.99 -25.37 23.78
N LYS A 60 5.89 -24.97 22.86
CA LYS A 60 5.76 -23.72 22.09
C LYS A 60 4.64 -23.82 21.05
N SER A 61 3.91 -22.75 20.79
CA SER A 61 3.02 -22.62 19.63
C SER A 61 3.86 -22.53 18.35
N VAL A 62 3.59 -23.42 17.40
CA VAL A 62 4.37 -23.57 16.17
C VAL A 62 3.50 -23.40 14.93
N VAL A 63 3.93 -22.53 14.02
CA VAL A 63 3.43 -22.50 12.64
C VAL A 63 4.54 -23.03 11.74
N LEU A 64 4.31 -24.16 11.06
CA LEU A 64 5.22 -24.70 10.06
C LEU A 64 4.62 -24.50 8.67
N VAL A 65 5.36 -23.81 7.79
CA VAL A 65 4.91 -23.51 6.43
C VAL A 65 5.84 -24.06 5.36
N THR A 66 5.26 -24.45 4.22
CA THR A 66 6.01 -24.79 3.00
C THR A 66 5.29 -24.25 1.78
N GLY A 67 6.04 -23.65 0.84
CA GLY A 67 5.49 -23.21 -0.45
C GLY A 67 5.11 -24.38 -1.37
N GLY A 68 5.68 -25.57 -1.13
CA GLY A 68 5.40 -26.78 -1.90
C GLY A 68 4.03 -27.40 -1.62
N THR A 69 3.63 -28.34 -2.48
CA THR A 69 2.37 -29.09 -2.34
C THR A 69 2.45 -30.23 -1.33
N HIS A 70 3.67 -30.61 -0.94
CA HIS A 70 3.98 -31.75 -0.09
C HIS A 70 5.09 -31.40 0.91
N TRP A 71 5.20 -32.23 1.93
CA TRP A 71 6.26 -32.18 2.95
C TRP A 71 7.47 -33.04 2.54
N GLY A 72 8.61 -32.83 3.19
CA GLY A 72 9.85 -33.58 2.97
C GLY A 72 10.91 -32.86 2.14
N GLY A 73 10.57 -31.73 1.52
CA GLY A 73 11.52 -30.98 0.69
C GLY A 73 12.17 -31.88 -0.37
N ARG A 74 13.50 -31.78 -0.55
CA ARG A 74 14.26 -32.59 -1.54
C ARG A 74 14.17 -34.10 -1.35
N LEU A 75 13.89 -34.57 -0.13
CA LEU A 75 13.83 -36.00 0.21
C LEU A 75 12.44 -36.60 -0.04
N ALA A 76 11.47 -35.77 -0.44
CA ALA A 76 10.13 -36.24 -0.74
C ALA A 76 10.15 -37.23 -1.91
N GLY A 77 9.77 -38.48 -1.64
CA GLY A 77 9.73 -39.58 -2.60
C GLY A 77 11.04 -40.36 -2.73
N THR A 78 12.15 -39.90 -2.14
CA THR A 78 13.44 -40.61 -2.24
C THR A 78 13.54 -41.76 -1.24
N GLY A 79 14.41 -42.73 -1.54
CA GLY A 79 14.79 -43.81 -0.62
C GLY A 79 15.89 -43.43 0.38
N ASP A 80 16.36 -42.17 0.35
CA ASP A 80 17.47 -41.72 1.19
C ASP A 80 17.18 -41.96 2.68
N PRO A 81 18.11 -42.50 3.46
CA PRO A 81 17.86 -42.75 4.87
C PRO A 81 17.90 -41.45 5.69
N VAL A 82 16.95 -41.32 6.63
CA VAL A 82 16.91 -40.30 7.68
C VAL A 82 16.73 -41.03 9.01
N GLU A 83 17.71 -40.92 9.91
CA GLU A 83 17.74 -41.65 11.19
C GLU A 83 17.51 -43.17 11.01
N GLY A 84 18.16 -43.76 10.00
CA GLY A 84 18.07 -45.19 9.70
C GLY A 84 16.75 -45.65 9.07
N LYS A 85 15.80 -44.75 8.79
CA LYS A 85 14.54 -45.05 8.10
C LYS A 85 14.54 -44.50 6.68
N PRO A 86 13.85 -45.12 5.69
CA PRO A 86 13.60 -44.47 4.41
C PRO A 86 12.93 -43.10 4.60
N ALA A 87 13.37 -42.07 3.88
CA ALA A 87 12.91 -40.69 4.07
C ALA A 87 11.38 -40.56 4.09
N ARG A 88 10.68 -41.25 3.19
CA ARG A 88 9.22 -41.28 3.15
C ARG A 88 8.61 -41.69 4.49
N VAL A 89 9.10 -42.78 5.08
CA VAL A 89 8.61 -43.31 6.36
C VAL A 89 8.88 -42.33 7.49
N TRP A 90 10.09 -41.75 7.54
CA TRP A 90 10.45 -40.74 8.54
C TRP A 90 9.58 -39.48 8.44
N ILE A 91 9.29 -39.00 7.23
CA ILE A 91 8.42 -37.84 6.99
C ILE A 91 7.00 -38.14 7.47
N GLU A 92 6.44 -39.28 7.09
CA GLU A 92 5.08 -39.71 7.48
C GLU A 92 4.95 -39.84 9.01
N ASP A 93 5.94 -40.45 9.67
CA ASP A 93 5.98 -40.58 11.14
C ASP A 93 6.05 -39.21 11.82
N THR A 94 6.90 -38.30 11.33
CA THR A 94 7.09 -36.95 11.89
C THR A 94 5.83 -36.11 11.74
N LEU A 95 5.16 -36.18 10.58
CA LEU A 95 3.89 -35.48 10.35
C LEU A 95 2.78 -36.02 11.25
N ARG A 96 2.73 -37.34 11.48
CA ARG A 96 1.77 -37.95 12.40
C ARG A 96 1.98 -37.45 13.83
N ALA A 97 3.24 -37.32 14.26
CA ALA A 97 3.57 -36.75 15.56
C ALA A 97 3.17 -35.28 15.67
N LEU A 98 3.49 -34.46 14.65
CA LEU A 98 3.11 -33.04 14.59
C LEU A 98 1.60 -32.85 14.61
N ALA A 99 0.84 -33.65 13.84
CA ALA A 99 -0.61 -33.55 13.77
C ALA A 99 -1.32 -33.95 15.08
N ALA A 100 -0.65 -34.72 15.96
CA ALA A 100 -1.16 -35.08 17.27
C ALA A 100 -0.98 -33.98 18.33
N LEU A 101 -0.20 -32.93 18.03
CA LEU A 101 0.11 -31.84 18.94
C LEU A 101 -0.83 -30.64 18.70
N PRO A 102 -1.62 -30.21 19.70
CA PRO A 102 -2.64 -29.17 19.51
C PRO A 102 -2.07 -27.76 19.31
N ASN A 103 -0.80 -27.56 19.66
CA ASN A 103 -0.05 -26.31 19.52
C ASN A 103 0.65 -26.15 18.15
N VAL A 104 0.32 -27.00 17.17
CA VAL A 104 0.94 -26.98 15.84
C VAL A 104 -0.06 -26.61 14.75
N THR A 105 0.32 -25.65 13.91
CA THR A 105 -0.37 -25.34 12.66
C THR A 105 0.52 -25.69 11.46
N LEU A 106 0.05 -26.64 10.64
CA LEU A 106 0.73 -27.08 9.42
C LEU A 106 0.10 -26.45 8.18
N LYS A 107 0.92 -25.79 7.34
CA LYS A 107 0.45 -25.11 6.12
C LYS A 107 1.31 -25.46 4.90
N THR A 108 0.78 -26.26 4.00
CA THR A 108 1.35 -26.43 2.65
C THR A 108 0.87 -25.32 1.72
N ARG A 109 1.45 -25.22 0.52
CA ARG A 109 1.11 -24.22 -0.50
C ARG A 109 1.13 -22.78 0.05
N THR A 110 1.97 -22.56 1.06
CA THR A 110 2.07 -21.32 1.83
C THR A 110 3.50 -20.84 1.79
N LEU A 111 3.74 -19.85 0.94
CA LEU A 111 5.05 -19.29 0.70
C LEU A 111 5.33 -18.15 1.67
N ALA A 112 6.46 -18.17 2.37
CA ALA A 112 6.95 -16.97 3.05
C ALA A 112 7.49 -15.99 2.01
N THR A 113 6.81 -14.86 1.82
CA THR A 113 7.14 -13.88 0.79
C THR A 113 8.15 -12.86 1.29
N GLY A 114 8.16 -12.54 2.58
CA GLY A 114 9.11 -11.57 3.14
C GLY A 114 9.21 -11.62 4.66
N HIS A 115 10.40 -11.30 5.17
CA HIS A 115 10.68 -11.11 6.59
C HIS A 115 10.97 -9.63 6.87
N TYR A 116 10.33 -9.08 7.89
CA TYR A 116 10.31 -7.67 8.27
C TYR A 116 10.60 -7.52 9.76
N ASP A 117 10.68 -6.27 10.23
CA ASP A 117 11.04 -5.92 11.60
C ASP A 117 10.16 -6.60 12.66
N HIS A 118 10.75 -6.84 13.84
CA HIS A 118 10.07 -7.37 15.02
C HIS A 118 9.39 -8.74 14.78
N GLY A 119 10.10 -9.65 14.13
CA GLY A 119 9.64 -11.02 13.88
C GLY A 119 8.40 -11.11 12.98
N MET A 120 8.15 -10.09 12.15
CA MET A 120 7.01 -10.07 11.24
C MET A 120 7.36 -10.77 9.94
N VAL A 121 6.58 -11.78 9.56
CA VAL A 121 6.74 -12.51 8.29
C VAL A 121 5.42 -12.48 7.52
N ALA A 122 5.51 -12.08 6.25
CA ALA A 122 4.39 -12.18 5.32
C ALA A 122 4.37 -13.55 4.65
N LEU A 123 3.21 -14.22 4.67
CA LEU A 123 3.00 -15.49 3.97
C LEU A 123 1.88 -15.35 2.93
N CYS A 124 2.04 -15.99 1.78
CA CYS A 124 1.01 -16.15 0.76
C CYS A 124 0.55 -17.61 0.71
N GLU A 125 -0.65 -17.87 1.24
CA GLU A 125 -1.31 -19.18 1.20
C GLU A 125 -2.19 -19.28 -0.06
N ARG A 126 -1.95 -20.29 -0.89
CA ARG A 126 -2.76 -20.59 -2.08
C ARG A 126 -3.90 -21.53 -1.72
N LEU A 127 -5.12 -20.99 -1.67
CA LEU A 127 -6.30 -21.70 -1.18
C LEU A 127 -7.00 -22.50 -2.28
N THR A 128 -7.26 -21.88 -3.43
CA THR A 128 -8.05 -22.52 -4.50
C THR A 128 -7.34 -22.61 -5.85
N ASP A 129 -6.12 -22.09 -5.99
CA ASP A 129 -5.35 -22.13 -7.25
C ASP A 129 -5.20 -23.57 -7.82
N HIS A 130 -5.12 -24.55 -6.93
CA HIS A 130 -4.92 -25.96 -7.28
C HIS A 130 -6.22 -26.69 -7.65
N LEU A 131 -7.39 -26.06 -7.43
CA LEU A 131 -8.69 -26.64 -7.74
C LEU A 131 -9.10 -26.33 -9.18
N PRO A 132 -9.85 -27.23 -9.84
CA PRO A 132 -10.49 -26.94 -11.12
C PRO A 132 -11.38 -25.69 -11.03
N LEU A 133 -11.44 -24.88 -12.10
CA LEU A 133 -12.16 -23.59 -12.11
C LEU A 133 -13.61 -23.69 -11.59
N GLY A 134 -14.36 -24.72 -12.02
CA GLY A 134 -15.75 -24.92 -11.60
C GLY A 134 -15.94 -25.35 -10.14
N GLN A 135 -14.85 -25.66 -9.41
CA GLN A 135 -14.86 -26.03 -7.99
C GLN A 135 -14.29 -24.94 -7.09
N ARG A 136 -13.80 -23.84 -7.66
CA ARG A 136 -13.25 -22.73 -6.88
C ARG A 136 -14.39 -21.98 -6.21
N SER A 137 -14.32 -21.87 -4.89
CA SER A 137 -15.24 -21.07 -4.09
C SER A 137 -14.47 -20.35 -2.99
N GLY A 138 -14.87 -19.12 -2.68
CA GLY A 138 -14.19 -18.27 -1.71
C GLY A 138 -12.87 -17.67 -2.24
N PRO A 139 -12.00 -17.19 -1.34
CA PRO A 139 -10.78 -16.48 -1.73
C PRO A 139 -9.77 -17.40 -2.42
N ARG A 140 -9.16 -16.91 -3.49
CA ARG A 140 -8.13 -17.62 -4.24
C ARG A 140 -6.86 -17.80 -3.41
N GLN A 141 -6.40 -16.71 -2.81
CA GLN A 141 -5.19 -16.67 -1.99
C GLN A 141 -5.42 -15.84 -0.72
N ARG A 142 -4.58 -16.07 0.29
CA ARG A 142 -4.62 -15.38 1.57
C ARG A 142 -3.25 -14.85 1.96
N LEU A 143 -3.19 -13.55 2.29
CA LEU A 143 -2.04 -12.95 2.96
C LEU A 143 -2.12 -13.22 4.46
N TRP A 144 -1.05 -13.77 5.03
CA TRP A 144 -0.85 -13.83 6.47
C TRP A 144 0.20 -12.82 6.89
N ARG A 145 -0.08 -12.09 7.98
CA ARG A 145 0.89 -11.31 8.74
C ARG A 145 1.17 -12.05 10.04
N VAL A 146 2.24 -12.84 10.06
CA VAL A 146 2.59 -13.67 11.22
C VAL A 146 3.67 -12.96 12.01
N ARG A 147 3.43 -12.71 13.30
CA ARG A 147 4.46 -12.25 14.23
C ARG A 147 4.96 -13.44 15.04
N THR A 148 6.28 -13.59 15.13
CA THR A 148 6.92 -14.69 15.84
C THR A 148 8.01 -14.21 16.78
N ASP A 149 8.20 -14.90 17.90
CA ASP A 149 9.31 -14.63 18.81
C ASP A 149 10.62 -15.22 18.24
N GLU A 150 10.52 -16.41 17.65
CA GLU A 150 11.63 -17.11 17.00
C GLU A 150 11.29 -17.49 15.57
N LEU A 151 12.13 -17.08 14.59
CA LEU A 151 11.99 -17.48 13.20
C LEU A 151 13.04 -18.54 12.83
N VAL A 152 12.58 -19.74 12.48
CA VAL A 152 13.46 -20.82 11.98
C VAL A 152 13.38 -20.90 10.46
N LEU A 153 14.48 -20.58 9.79
CA LEU A 153 14.63 -20.61 8.33
C LEU A 153 15.23 -21.96 7.90
N ALA A 154 14.35 -22.87 7.47
CA ALA A 154 14.69 -24.17 6.89
C ALA A 154 14.45 -24.18 5.37
N THR A 155 14.77 -23.06 4.70
CA THR A 155 14.45 -22.78 3.28
C THR A 155 15.25 -23.61 2.27
N GLY A 156 16.23 -24.39 2.73
CA GLY A 156 17.05 -25.27 1.89
C GLY A 156 18.10 -24.50 1.06
N ALA A 157 18.54 -25.11 -0.03
CA ALA A 157 19.50 -24.54 -0.97
C ALA A 157 19.05 -24.79 -2.41
N ILE A 158 19.45 -23.90 -3.32
CA ILE A 158 19.16 -23.95 -4.75
C ILE A 158 20.38 -24.52 -5.48
N GLU A 159 20.20 -25.54 -6.32
CA GLU A 159 21.29 -26.09 -7.12
C GLU A 159 21.72 -25.09 -8.20
N ARG A 160 23.03 -24.91 -8.38
CA ARG A 160 23.58 -23.99 -9.38
C ARG A 160 24.00 -24.75 -10.66
N PRO A 161 23.78 -24.18 -11.86
CA PRO A 161 24.23 -24.80 -13.11
C PRO A 161 25.75 -24.65 -13.29
N LEU A 162 26.30 -25.39 -14.26
CA LEU A 162 27.63 -25.14 -14.82
C LEU A 162 27.53 -24.20 -16.02
N VAL A 163 28.48 -23.28 -16.17
CA VAL A 163 28.53 -22.29 -17.25
C VAL A 163 29.51 -22.75 -18.31
N PHE A 164 29.00 -23.19 -19.46
CA PHE A 164 29.76 -23.71 -20.60
C PHE A 164 28.97 -23.50 -21.90
N ARG A 165 29.61 -23.71 -23.05
CA ARG A 165 29.02 -23.41 -24.35
C ARG A 165 27.70 -24.13 -24.60
N GLY A 166 26.66 -23.31 -24.80
CA GLY A 166 25.24 -23.59 -24.97
C GLY A 166 24.65 -24.64 -24.02
N ASN A 167 24.92 -24.40 -22.74
CA ASN A 167 24.27 -24.98 -21.57
C ASN A 167 22.78 -24.62 -21.41
N ASP A 168 22.19 -23.82 -22.31
CA ASP A 168 20.76 -23.48 -22.38
C ASP A 168 19.92 -24.46 -23.21
N ARG A 169 20.57 -25.34 -23.98
CA ARG A 169 19.89 -26.21 -24.95
C ARG A 169 18.84 -27.08 -24.27
N PRO A 170 17.64 -27.27 -24.88
CA PRO A 170 16.67 -28.24 -24.41
C PRO A 170 17.28 -29.63 -24.26
N GLY A 171 17.11 -30.22 -23.07
CA GLY A 171 17.77 -31.47 -22.64
C GLY A 171 18.93 -31.24 -21.67
N VAL A 172 19.45 -30.02 -21.55
CA VAL A 172 20.32 -29.63 -20.42
C VAL A 172 19.45 -29.28 -19.22
N MET A 173 19.69 -29.89 -18.07
CA MET A 173 18.93 -29.59 -16.84
C MET A 173 19.73 -29.84 -15.57
N LEU A 174 19.31 -29.23 -14.46
CA LEU A 174 19.90 -29.46 -13.16
C LEU A 174 19.72 -30.92 -12.71
N ALA A 175 20.77 -31.55 -12.17
CA ALA A 175 20.75 -32.95 -11.75
C ALA A 175 19.70 -33.22 -10.66
N GLY A 176 19.57 -32.32 -9.68
CA GLY A 176 18.55 -32.37 -8.65
C GLY A 176 17.12 -32.18 -9.17
N ALA A 177 16.94 -31.45 -10.28
CA ALA A 177 15.64 -31.34 -10.94
C ALA A 177 15.24 -32.66 -11.62
N ALA A 178 16.16 -33.31 -12.33
CA ALA A 178 15.94 -34.64 -12.90
C ALA A 178 15.59 -35.68 -11.82
N ARG A 179 16.32 -35.66 -10.70
CA ARG A 179 16.04 -36.49 -9.53
C ARG A 179 14.65 -36.22 -8.95
N ALA A 180 14.23 -34.96 -8.90
CA ALA A 180 12.89 -34.58 -8.43
C ALA A 180 11.79 -35.04 -9.39
N TYR A 181 11.98 -34.95 -10.71
CA TYR A 181 11.04 -35.49 -11.71
C TYR A 181 10.85 -37.00 -11.54
N LEU A 182 11.94 -37.73 -11.33
CA LEU A 182 11.90 -39.17 -11.10
C LEU A 182 11.05 -39.52 -9.88
N HIS A 183 11.42 -39.01 -8.71
CA HIS A 183 10.82 -39.44 -7.44
C HIS A 183 9.45 -38.84 -7.14
N ARG A 184 9.14 -37.65 -7.67
CA ARG A 184 7.86 -36.97 -7.39
C ARG A 184 6.83 -37.12 -8.49
N CYS A 185 7.29 -37.27 -9.72
CA CYS A 185 6.40 -37.33 -10.89
C CYS A 185 6.44 -38.70 -11.58
N GLY A 186 7.39 -39.58 -11.26
CA GLY A 186 7.59 -40.83 -11.98
C GLY A 186 8.09 -40.63 -13.40
N VAL A 187 8.83 -39.55 -13.66
CA VAL A 187 9.29 -39.14 -15.00
C VAL A 187 10.80 -39.16 -15.07
N VAL A 188 11.37 -39.88 -16.04
CA VAL A 188 12.80 -39.83 -16.37
C VAL A 188 13.09 -38.64 -17.27
N ALA A 189 14.25 -37.99 -17.06
CA ALA A 189 14.64 -36.77 -17.77
C ALA A 189 14.99 -37.00 -19.26
N GLY A 190 15.46 -38.19 -19.59
CA GLY A 190 15.92 -38.60 -20.92
C GLY A 190 16.14 -40.10 -20.96
N ARG A 191 16.66 -40.62 -22.08
CA ARG A 191 16.98 -42.05 -22.24
C ARG A 191 18.47 -42.33 -22.27
N GLU A 192 19.26 -41.41 -22.82
CA GLU A 192 20.71 -41.52 -22.96
C GLU A 192 21.35 -40.30 -22.30
N ILE A 193 21.71 -40.47 -21.02
CA ILE A 193 22.02 -39.35 -20.12
C ILE A 193 23.52 -39.27 -19.87
N VAL A 194 24.08 -38.06 -19.98
CA VAL A 194 25.40 -37.75 -19.39
C VAL A 194 25.20 -36.86 -18.16
N LEU A 195 25.92 -37.14 -17.08
CA LEU A 195 26.00 -36.26 -15.91
C LEU A 195 27.32 -35.48 -15.93
N ALA A 196 27.28 -34.17 -15.71
CA ALA A 196 28.45 -33.32 -15.51
C ALA A 196 28.37 -32.64 -14.13
N THR A 197 29.39 -32.81 -13.29
CA THR A 197 29.38 -32.30 -11.92
C THR A 197 30.77 -31.88 -11.42
N ASN A 198 30.81 -31.09 -10.37
CA ASN A 198 32.00 -30.80 -9.56
C ASN A 198 31.83 -31.21 -8.08
N ASN A 199 30.75 -31.94 -7.77
CA ASN A 199 30.37 -32.27 -6.40
C ASN A 199 29.67 -33.63 -6.30
N ASP A 200 29.71 -34.21 -5.10
CA ASP A 200 29.19 -35.55 -4.82
C ASP A 200 27.67 -35.67 -4.96
N SER A 201 26.94 -34.59 -4.69
CA SER A 201 25.47 -34.65 -4.56
C SER A 201 24.77 -35.05 -5.86
N ALA A 202 25.37 -34.70 -7.00
CA ALA A 202 24.81 -34.94 -8.32
C ALA A 202 24.86 -36.43 -8.72
N TRP A 203 25.81 -37.20 -8.18
CA TRP A 203 25.96 -38.63 -8.49
C TRP A 203 24.72 -39.43 -8.10
N GLN A 204 24.03 -39.04 -7.03
CA GLN A 204 22.79 -39.69 -6.61
C GLN A 204 21.69 -39.59 -7.66
N ALA A 205 21.63 -38.50 -8.43
CA ALA A 205 20.67 -38.40 -9.53
C ALA A 205 20.96 -39.43 -10.63
N ALA A 206 22.24 -39.64 -10.98
CA ALA A 206 22.63 -40.64 -11.96
C ALA A 206 22.34 -42.07 -11.48
N PHE A 207 22.62 -42.37 -10.21
CA PHE A 207 22.34 -43.69 -9.62
C PHE A 207 20.84 -43.99 -9.60
N ASP A 208 20.03 -43.05 -9.10
CA ASP A 208 18.58 -43.23 -9.04
C ASP A 208 17.97 -43.43 -10.44
N LEU A 209 18.45 -42.70 -11.45
CA LEU A 209 18.00 -42.84 -12.84
C LEU A 209 18.45 -44.17 -13.47
N ALA A 210 19.67 -44.63 -13.18
CA ALA A 210 20.18 -45.93 -13.62
C ALA A 210 19.35 -47.07 -13.02
N GLU A 211 19.03 -46.99 -11.73
CA GLU A 211 18.19 -47.97 -11.03
C GLU A 211 16.74 -47.96 -11.53
N ALA A 212 16.24 -46.81 -11.99
CA ALA A 212 14.97 -46.71 -12.70
C ALA A 212 15.01 -47.25 -14.15
N GLY A 213 16.15 -47.77 -14.61
CA GLY A 213 16.31 -48.38 -15.93
C GLY A 213 16.70 -47.41 -17.05
N THR A 214 17.19 -46.21 -16.72
CA THR A 214 17.69 -45.24 -17.70
C THR A 214 19.16 -45.51 -18.02
N HIS A 215 19.59 -45.32 -19.27
CA HIS A 215 20.99 -45.47 -19.63
C HIS A 215 21.80 -44.21 -19.29
N ILE A 216 22.75 -44.35 -18.37
CA ILE A 216 23.73 -43.30 -18.05
C ILE A 216 24.99 -43.56 -18.89
N ALA A 217 25.14 -42.78 -19.96
CA ALA A 217 26.25 -42.92 -20.90
C ALA A 217 27.60 -42.60 -20.26
N ALA A 218 27.65 -41.59 -19.37
CA ALA A 218 28.83 -41.29 -18.57
C ALA A 218 28.54 -40.34 -17.40
N ILE A 219 29.41 -40.36 -16.41
CA ILE A 219 29.57 -39.32 -15.39
C ILE A 219 30.90 -38.60 -15.64
N ALA A 220 30.84 -37.33 -16.00
CA ALA A 220 31.96 -36.41 -16.05
C ALA A 220 32.06 -35.65 -14.71
N ASP A 221 33.13 -35.91 -13.96
CA ASP A 221 33.40 -35.21 -12.71
C ASP A 221 34.63 -34.32 -12.91
N ALA A 222 34.49 -33.02 -12.66
CA ALA A 222 35.56 -32.05 -12.82
C ALA A 222 36.73 -32.30 -11.83
N ARG A 223 36.51 -33.09 -10.77
CA ARG A 223 37.54 -33.46 -9.79
C ARG A 223 38.38 -34.62 -10.31
N GLU A 224 39.70 -34.53 -10.14
CA GLU A 224 40.61 -35.62 -10.51
C GLU A 224 40.42 -36.88 -9.66
N THR A 225 39.95 -36.70 -8.42
CA THR A 225 39.81 -37.80 -7.45
C THR A 225 38.42 -37.76 -6.80
N PRO A 226 37.36 -38.22 -7.49
CA PRO A 226 36.05 -38.42 -6.87
C PRO A 226 36.12 -39.45 -5.74
N SER A 227 35.15 -39.43 -4.82
CA SER A 227 35.09 -40.36 -3.70
C SER A 227 35.07 -41.82 -4.16
N ALA A 228 35.89 -42.67 -3.53
CA ALA A 228 35.96 -44.10 -3.83
C ALA A 228 34.60 -44.81 -3.68
N ALA A 229 33.77 -44.35 -2.74
CA ALA A 229 32.42 -44.90 -2.55
C ALA A 229 31.51 -44.63 -3.77
N LEU A 230 31.66 -43.46 -4.39
CA LEU A 230 30.89 -43.08 -5.58
C LEU A 230 31.38 -43.83 -6.82
N THR A 231 32.69 -43.90 -7.03
CA THR A 231 33.26 -44.63 -8.19
C THR A 231 32.93 -46.12 -8.12
N THR A 232 33.06 -46.75 -6.94
CA THR A 232 32.67 -48.15 -6.73
C THR A 232 31.19 -48.37 -7.03
N ARG A 233 30.32 -47.43 -6.65
CA ARG A 233 28.88 -47.54 -6.95
C ARG A 233 28.59 -47.38 -8.44
N ALA A 234 29.26 -46.45 -9.12
CA ALA A 234 29.13 -46.30 -10.57
C ALA A 234 29.60 -47.56 -11.32
N GLU A 235 30.74 -48.14 -10.92
CA GLU A 235 31.23 -49.41 -11.48
C GLU A 235 30.23 -50.55 -11.29
N ALA A 236 29.62 -50.67 -10.10
CA ALA A 236 28.60 -51.68 -9.82
C ALA A 236 27.32 -51.50 -10.67
N LEU A 237 27.03 -50.27 -11.10
CA LEU A 237 25.91 -49.95 -12.00
C LEU A 237 26.32 -49.91 -13.48
N GLY A 238 27.59 -50.20 -13.80
CA GLY A 238 28.12 -50.19 -15.18
C GLY A 238 28.21 -48.80 -15.81
N ILE A 239 28.34 -47.74 -15.00
CA ILE A 239 28.35 -46.35 -15.47
C ILE A 239 29.81 -45.90 -15.70
N PRO A 240 30.19 -45.49 -16.93
CA PRO A 240 31.52 -44.95 -17.20
C PRO A 240 31.78 -43.65 -16.45
N VAL A 241 32.98 -43.50 -15.87
CA VAL A 241 33.39 -42.30 -15.14
C VAL A 241 34.58 -41.63 -15.84
N HIS A 242 34.44 -40.34 -16.12
CA HIS A 242 35.47 -39.46 -16.64
C HIS A 242 35.86 -38.43 -15.57
N ALA A 243 36.80 -38.81 -14.70
CA ALA A 243 37.34 -37.92 -13.67
C ALA A 243 38.27 -36.85 -14.27
N GLY A 244 38.30 -35.67 -13.66
CA GLY A 244 39.03 -34.49 -14.14
C GLY A 244 38.46 -33.90 -15.44
N MET A 245 37.23 -34.25 -15.84
CA MET A 245 36.62 -33.78 -17.09
C MET A 245 35.34 -32.97 -16.85
N ALA A 246 35.12 -31.97 -17.70
CA ALA A 246 33.94 -31.11 -17.68
C ALA A 246 33.39 -30.90 -19.10
N PRO A 247 32.12 -30.46 -19.24
CA PRO A 247 31.53 -30.17 -20.54
C PRO A 247 32.18 -28.93 -21.17
N ALA A 248 32.86 -29.13 -22.30
CA ALA A 248 33.35 -28.05 -23.15
C ALA A 248 32.20 -27.39 -23.94
N ALA A 249 31.28 -28.21 -24.45
CA ALA A 249 30.09 -27.75 -25.16
C ALA A 249 28.96 -28.79 -25.12
N ALA A 250 27.71 -28.34 -24.98
CA ALA A 250 26.58 -29.13 -25.43
C ALA A 250 26.42 -28.96 -26.95
N ILE A 251 26.05 -30.01 -27.66
CA ILE A 251 25.97 -30.00 -29.13
C ILE A 251 24.53 -30.31 -29.52
N GLY A 252 23.97 -29.45 -30.36
CA GLY A 252 22.58 -29.60 -30.81
C GLY A 252 22.01 -28.29 -31.36
N GLY A 253 20.89 -28.41 -32.07
CA GLY A 253 20.12 -27.27 -32.57
C GLY A 253 18.87 -27.04 -31.72
N ARG A 254 17.79 -27.78 -32.01
CA ARG A 254 16.51 -27.70 -31.27
C ARG A 254 16.53 -28.39 -29.91
N ALA A 255 17.43 -29.34 -29.72
CA ALA A 255 17.68 -30.08 -28.49
C ALA A 255 19.12 -30.59 -28.51
N ILE A 256 19.65 -30.99 -27.36
CA ILE A 256 20.95 -31.64 -27.27
C ILE A 256 20.94 -33.00 -28.00
N ARG A 257 22.04 -33.33 -28.68
CA ARG A 257 22.29 -34.63 -29.33
C ARG A 257 23.59 -35.28 -28.87
N ALA A 258 24.49 -34.48 -28.33
CA ALA A 258 25.79 -34.91 -27.83
C ALA A 258 26.34 -33.87 -26.86
N VAL A 259 27.32 -34.29 -26.07
CA VAL A 259 28.14 -33.41 -25.22
C VAL A 259 29.61 -33.65 -25.55
N ARG A 260 30.36 -32.56 -25.62
CA ARG A 260 31.82 -32.60 -25.73
C ARG A 260 32.41 -32.44 -24.35
N LEU A 261 33.21 -33.42 -23.93
CA LEU A 261 33.92 -33.42 -22.66
C LEU A 261 35.41 -33.21 -22.91
N GLY A 262 36.09 -32.53 -21.98
CA GLY A 262 37.54 -32.41 -22.01
C GLY A 262 38.11 -32.29 -20.61
N ARG A 263 39.42 -32.53 -20.46
CA ARG A 263 40.11 -32.38 -19.18
C ARG A 263 40.04 -30.92 -18.77
N VAL A 264 39.64 -30.63 -17.53
CA VAL A 264 39.46 -29.25 -17.05
C VAL A 264 40.45 -28.93 -15.95
N ASN A 265 41.00 -27.73 -15.97
CA ASN A 265 41.85 -27.24 -14.88
C ASN A 265 41.05 -26.41 -13.86
N VAL A 266 41.71 -25.97 -12.80
CA VAL A 266 41.09 -25.19 -11.71
C VAL A 266 40.55 -23.82 -12.13
N ALA A 267 40.99 -23.28 -13.28
CA ALA A 267 40.49 -22.03 -13.85
C ALA A 267 39.30 -22.26 -14.80
N GLY A 268 38.89 -23.52 -15.02
CA GLY A 268 37.82 -23.88 -15.95
C GLY A 268 38.24 -23.97 -17.42
N ARG A 269 39.54 -23.90 -17.71
CA ARG A 269 40.02 -24.09 -19.08
C ARG A 269 40.05 -25.59 -19.42
N ILE A 270 39.55 -25.92 -20.61
CA ILE A 270 39.67 -27.26 -21.19
C ILE A 270 41.08 -27.44 -21.79
N GLU A 271 41.75 -28.52 -21.41
CA GLU A 271 43.12 -28.86 -21.80
C GLU A 271 43.16 -30.18 -22.57
N GLY A 272 44.02 -30.25 -23.59
CA GLY A 272 44.23 -31.47 -24.37
C GLY A 272 43.09 -31.79 -25.35
N GLN A 273 42.94 -33.08 -25.66
CA GLN A 273 41.92 -33.56 -26.58
C GLN A 273 40.55 -33.66 -25.89
N THR A 274 39.50 -33.37 -26.65
CA THR A 274 38.11 -33.55 -26.23
C THR A 274 37.52 -34.86 -26.77
N ILE A 275 36.54 -35.40 -26.07
CA ILE A 275 35.74 -36.55 -26.50
C ILE A 275 34.29 -36.11 -26.70
N GLU A 276 33.61 -36.67 -27.70
CA GLU A 276 32.20 -36.41 -27.95
C GLU A 276 31.38 -37.65 -27.59
N LEU A 277 30.39 -37.48 -26.70
CA LEU A 277 29.47 -38.53 -26.28
C LEU A 277 28.07 -38.18 -26.75
N ARG A 278 27.41 -39.13 -27.42
CA ARG A 278 25.99 -38.99 -27.77
C ARG A 278 25.14 -38.99 -26.50
N CYS A 279 24.18 -38.08 -26.43
CA CYS A 279 23.19 -38.03 -25.36
C CYS A 279 21.96 -37.24 -25.80
N ASP A 280 20.80 -37.58 -25.24
CA ASP A 280 19.57 -36.79 -25.40
C ASP A 280 19.31 -35.89 -24.18
N THR A 281 20.08 -36.05 -23.11
CA THR A 281 19.97 -35.26 -21.88
C THR A 281 21.34 -35.11 -21.23
N LEU A 282 21.64 -33.88 -20.78
CA LEU A 282 22.83 -33.56 -20.01
C LEU A 282 22.38 -33.01 -18.65
N LEU A 283 22.66 -33.77 -17.60
CA LEU A 283 22.44 -33.34 -16.22
C LEU A 283 23.65 -32.54 -15.76
N VAL A 284 23.42 -31.38 -15.15
CA VAL A 284 24.50 -30.50 -14.67
C VAL A 284 24.33 -30.18 -13.20
N SER A 285 25.45 -30.11 -12.47
CA SER A 285 25.48 -29.63 -11.10
C SER A 285 26.80 -28.90 -10.82
N GLY A 286 26.71 -27.60 -10.59
CA GLY A 286 27.85 -26.77 -10.18
C GLY A 286 28.01 -26.66 -8.66
N GLY A 287 27.08 -27.21 -7.87
CA GLY A 287 27.01 -27.11 -6.41
C GLY A 287 25.70 -26.48 -5.92
N TRP A 288 25.70 -25.93 -4.70
CA TRP A 288 24.47 -25.44 -4.04
C TRP A 288 24.63 -24.04 -3.47
N ASN A 289 23.56 -23.25 -3.59
CA ASN A 289 23.44 -21.91 -3.03
C ASN A 289 22.39 -21.92 -1.91
N PRO A 290 22.80 -21.77 -0.63
CA PRO A 290 21.86 -21.65 0.48
C PRO A 290 20.80 -20.58 0.20
N ALA A 291 19.53 -20.88 0.48
CA ALA A 291 18.40 -19.99 0.19
C ALA A 291 18.27 -18.88 1.26
N VAL A 292 19.25 -18.00 1.32
CA VAL A 292 19.44 -16.96 2.35
C VAL A 292 18.52 -15.73 2.23
N HIS A 293 17.54 -15.76 1.32
CA HIS A 293 16.73 -14.60 0.95
C HIS A 293 16.01 -13.99 2.16
N LEU A 294 15.25 -14.80 2.92
CA LEU A 294 14.52 -14.35 4.10
C LEU A 294 15.43 -13.92 5.25
N HIS A 295 16.60 -14.56 5.38
CA HIS A 295 17.63 -14.16 6.34
C HIS A 295 18.10 -12.74 6.06
N SER A 296 18.40 -12.45 4.79
CA SER A 296 18.84 -11.14 4.30
C SER A 296 17.74 -10.09 4.31
N HIS A 297 16.45 -10.46 4.17
CA HIS A 297 15.33 -9.52 4.30
C HIS A 297 15.30 -8.92 5.72
N GLY A 298 15.54 -9.74 6.75
CA GLY A 298 15.70 -9.31 8.14
C GLY A 298 17.06 -8.71 8.48
N ALA A 299 17.78 -8.17 7.49
CA ALA A 299 19.13 -7.61 7.62
C ALA A 299 20.19 -8.59 8.17
N GLY A 300 19.96 -9.90 8.04
CA GLY A 300 20.95 -10.92 8.37
C GLY A 300 22.16 -10.82 7.44
N ARG A 301 23.37 -10.87 8.03
CA ARG A 301 24.63 -10.83 7.27
C ARG A 301 24.99 -12.20 6.71
N LEU A 302 25.77 -12.20 5.65
CA LEU A 302 26.28 -13.39 4.96
C LEU A 302 27.80 -13.41 4.99
N THR A 303 28.38 -14.59 4.87
CA THR A 303 29.83 -14.79 4.61
C THR A 303 30.01 -15.83 3.51
N LEU A 304 31.18 -15.84 2.87
CA LEU A 304 31.51 -16.84 1.85
C LEU A 304 32.01 -18.11 2.53
N ASP A 305 31.44 -19.23 2.10
CA ASP A 305 31.93 -20.55 2.47
C ASP A 305 32.89 -21.10 1.42
N PRO A 306 34.17 -21.37 1.76
CA PRO A 306 35.16 -21.83 0.79
C PRO A 306 34.95 -23.29 0.36
N ASP A 307 34.30 -24.13 1.16
CA ASP A 307 34.06 -25.53 0.78
C ASP A 307 32.84 -25.64 -0.14
N LEU A 308 31.80 -24.83 0.11
CA LEU A 308 30.62 -24.80 -0.76
C LEU A 308 30.80 -23.89 -1.98
N GLN A 309 31.75 -22.95 -1.91
CA GLN A 309 31.88 -21.83 -2.85
C GLN A 309 30.55 -21.08 -2.96
N SER A 310 29.95 -20.71 -1.83
CA SER A 310 28.66 -20.00 -1.81
C SER A 310 28.46 -19.20 -0.53
N PHE A 311 27.50 -18.29 -0.54
CA PHE A 311 27.19 -17.44 0.61
C PHE A 311 26.32 -18.18 1.63
N VAL A 312 26.74 -18.19 2.90
CA VAL A 312 26.04 -18.78 4.04
C VAL A 312 25.64 -17.70 5.04
N PRO A 313 24.55 -17.89 5.80
CA PRO A 313 24.09 -16.92 6.79
C PRO A 313 24.99 -16.92 8.03
N LEU A 314 25.31 -15.72 8.52
CA LEU A 314 25.86 -15.51 9.86
C LEU A 314 24.73 -15.46 10.89
N ALA A 315 25.04 -15.72 12.17
CA ALA A 315 24.07 -15.62 13.25
C ALA A 315 23.40 -14.23 13.31
N ALA A 316 22.10 -14.20 13.56
CA ALA A 316 21.30 -12.98 13.68
C ALA A 316 20.28 -13.12 14.83
N ALA A 317 19.95 -12.02 15.50
CA ALA A 317 18.97 -12.05 16.58
C ALA A 317 17.55 -12.31 16.04
N GLY A 318 16.75 -13.12 16.75
CA GLY A 318 15.35 -13.40 16.40
C GLY A 318 15.15 -14.34 15.20
N GLN A 319 16.21 -14.79 14.54
CA GLN A 319 16.13 -15.76 13.45
C GLN A 319 17.30 -16.75 13.45
N LYS A 320 17.04 -18.00 13.02
CA LYS A 320 18.05 -19.04 12.88
C LYS A 320 17.88 -19.75 11.53
N SER A 321 18.94 -19.83 10.74
CA SER A 321 18.97 -20.67 9.53
C SER A 321 19.48 -22.07 9.87
N ILE A 322 18.85 -23.11 9.33
CA ILE A 322 19.21 -24.52 9.58
C ILE A 322 19.18 -25.37 8.30
N GLY A 323 19.86 -26.53 8.34
CA GLY A 323 19.99 -27.43 7.20
C GLY A 323 20.58 -26.73 5.98
N GLY A 324 20.05 -27.00 4.78
CA GLY A 324 20.57 -26.42 3.55
C GLY A 324 20.57 -24.88 3.51
N ALA A 325 19.70 -24.23 4.29
CA ALA A 325 19.69 -22.76 4.41
C ALA A 325 20.93 -22.23 5.15
N ALA A 326 21.53 -23.04 6.02
CA ALA A 326 22.81 -22.78 6.68
C ALA A 326 24.02 -23.37 5.92
N GLY A 327 23.79 -23.96 4.74
CA GLY A 327 24.80 -24.73 4.00
C GLY A 327 25.09 -26.11 4.60
N ASP A 328 24.29 -26.61 5.54
CA ASP A 328 24.43 -27.96 6.07
C ASP A 328 23.63 -28.97 5.24
N PHE A 329 24.32 -29.94 4.66
CA PHE A 329 23.71 -30.99 3.84
C PHE A 329 23.76 -32.37 4.48
N ALA A 330 24.46 -32.53 5.61
CA ALA A 330 24.56 -33.79 6.33
C ALA A 330 23.34 -33.99 7.23
N ALA A 331 22.69 -35.16 7.12
CA ALA A 331 21.44 -35.43 7.82
C ALA A 331 21.59 -35.35 9.35
N GLU A 332 22.67 -35.92 9.91
CA GLU A 332 22.93 -35.97 11.35
C GLU A 332 23.05 -34.57 11.97
N SER A 333 23.96 -33.73 11.45
CA SER A 333 24.17 -32.37 11.95
C SER A 333 22.95 -31.47 11.70
N THR A 334 22.27 -31.65 10.57
CA THR A 334 21.01 -30.93 10.28
C THR A 334 19.95 -31.21 11.34
N LEU A 335 19.79 -32.47 11.75
CA LEU A 335 18.80 -32.87 12.76
C LEU A 335 19.20 -32.42 14.16
N ALA A 336 20.49 -32.47 14.51
CA ALA A 336 20.99 -31.95 15.78
C ALA A 336 20.74 -30.44 15.88
N ALA A 337 21.09 -29.66 14.86
CA ALA A 337 20.84 -28.22 14.82
C ALA A 337 19.35 -27.85 14.88
N ALA A 338 18.49 -28.68 14.29
CA ALA A 338 17.03 -28.55 14.35
C ALA A 338 16.46 -28.83 15.75
N ARG A 339 17.13 -29.70 16.53
CA ARG A 339 16.80 -30.00 17.94
C ARG A 339 17.39 -29.01 18.94
N GLY A 340 18.03 -27.94 18.46
CA GLY A 340 18.65 -26.94 19.31
C GLY A 340 20.04 -27.32 19.84
N ASP A 341 20.58 -28.47 19.42
CA ASP A 341 21.93 -28.87 19.79
C ASP A 341 22.97 -27.99 19.09
N ASP A 342 24.07 -27.68 19.80
CA ASP A 342 25.23 -27.00 19.22
C ASP A 342 26.07 -27.99 18.42
N ALA A 343 25.57 -28.33 17.24
CA ALA A 343 26.24 -29.21 16.30
C ALA A 343 26.93 -28.35 15.23
N PRO A 344 28.28 -28.30 15.19
CA PRO A 344 28.98 -27.61 14.12
C PRO A 344 28.58 -28.26 12.79
N ARG A 345 28.37 -27.41 11.78
CA ARG A 345 28.07 -27.88 10.42
C ARG A 345 29.14 -28.88 9.99
N LYS A 346 28.72 -30.05 9.54
CA LYS A 346 29.65 -31.01 8.93
C LYS A 346 30.01 -30.50 7.54
N ALA A 347 31.29 -30.22 7.31
CA ALA A 347 31.77 -29.75 6.01
C ALA A 347 31.39 -30.77 4.93
N ALA A 348 30.75 -30.30 3.86
CA ALA A 348 30.59 -31.10 2.65
C ALA A 348 31.98 -31.33 2.03
N SER A 349 32.12 -32.35 1.18
CA SER A 349 33.30 -32.47 0.32
C SER A 349 33.51 -31.14 -0.41
N PRO A 350 34.72 -30.54 -0.36
CA PRO A 350 34.98 -29.26 -0.99
C PRO A 350 34.59 -29.28 -2.48
N ILE A 351 33.83 -28.27 -2.88
CA ILE A 351 33.34 -28.10 -4.25
C ILE A 351 34.32 -27.16 -4.97
N PRO A 352 35.04 -27.62 -6.01
CA PRO A 352 35.91 -26.76 -6.78
C PRO A 352 35.15 -25.59 -7.42
N ALA A 353 35.77 -24.41 -7.35
CA ALA A 353 35.25 -23.19 -7.95
C ALA A 353 35.35 -23.28 -9.48
N LEU A 354 34.24 -23.60 -10.14
CA LEU A 354 34.16 -23.75 -11.59
C LEU A 354 33.10 -22.80 -12.14
N TRP A 355 33.48 -21.53 -12.34
CA TRP A 355 32.55 -20.45 -12.67
C TRP A 355 32.27 -20.27 -14.15
N SER A 356 33.25 -20.59 -15.00
CA SER A 356 33.15 -20.55 -16.47
C SER A 356 34.04 -21.63 -17.04
N ILE A 357 33.51 -22.45 -17.93
CA ILE A 357 34.24 -23.53 -18.62
C ILE A 357 34.39 -23.15 -20.09
N SER A 358 35.63 -23.12 -20.60
CA SER A 358 35.87 -22.82 -22.02
C SER A 358 37.13 -23.48 -22.59
N GLU A 359 37.12 -23.70 -23.90
CA GLU A 359 38.29 -24.22 -24.64
C GLU A 359 39.38 -23.16 -24.83
N THR A 360 39.01 -21.87 -24.85
CA THR A 360 39.94 -20.75 -25.06
C THR A 360 40.60 -20.27 -23.77
N GLY A 361 40.01 -20.58 -22.61
CA GLY A 361 40.37 -20.00 -21.30
C GLY A 361 39.69 -18.65 -21.01
N GLU A 362 39.01 -18.06 -21.99
CA GLU A 362 38.22 -16.83 -21.83
C GLU A 362 36.73 -17.17 -21.67
N PRO A 363 35.91 -16.32 -21.01
CA PRO A 363 34.46 -16.52 -20.94
C PRO A 363 33.82 -16.62 -22.33
N ASP A 364 33.07 -17.70 -22.57
CA ASP A 364 32.46 -17.99 -23.87
C ASP A 364 31.15 -17.18 -24.06
N PRO A 365 30.97 -16.47 -25.19
CA PRO A 365 29.76 -15.68 -25.46
C PRO A 365 28.51 -16.55 -25.73
N GLU A 366 28.67 -17.87 -25.90
CA GLU A 366 27.56 -18.82 -26.00
C GLU A 366 27.35 -19.59 -24.68
N ALA A 367 28.03 -19.23 -23.59
CA ALA A 367 27.82 -19.84 -22.27
C ALA A 367 26.88 -19.01 -21.42
N TRP A 368 25.68 -19.50 -21.16
CA TRP A 368 24.62 -18.76 -20.47
C TRP A 368 24.79 -18.78 -18.96
N VAL A 369 24.60 -17.62 -18.34
CA VAL A 369 24.64 -17.39 -16.90
C VAL A 369 23.23 -17.12 -16.37
N ASP A 370 22.45 -16.30 -17.06
CA ASP A 370 21.03 -16.03 -16.78
C ASP A 370 20.19 -16.41 -17.99
N PHE A 371 19.45 -17.52 -17.86
CA PHE A 371 18.68 -18.09 -18.96
C PHE A 371 17.44 -17.27 -19.32
N GLN A 372 16.87 -16.50 -18.38
CA GLN A 372 15.60 -15.81 -18.65
C GLN A 372 15.83 -14.43 -19.28
N ASN A 373 16.92 -13.76 -18.91
CA ASN A 373 17.31 -12.46 -19.47
C ASN A 373 18.41 -12.57 -20.53
N ASP A 374 18.72 -13.78 -20.98
CA ASP A 374 19.70 -14.02 -22.04
C ASP A 374 21.10 -13.43 -21.73
N VAL A 375 21.58 -13.56 -20.48
CA VAL A 375 22.91 -13.07 -20.09
C VAL A 375 23.94 -14.19 -20.18
N THR A 376 25.04 -13.94 -20.87
CA THR A 376 26.14 -14.89 -21.11
C THR A 376 27.39 -14.55 -20.30
N ALA A 377 28.34 -15.49 -20.23
CA ALA A 377 29.65 -15.26 -19.64
C ALA A 377 30.43 -14.19 -20.42
N GLY A 378 30.23 -14.13 -21.74
CA GLY A 378 30.75 -13.06 -22.59
C GLY A 378 30.24 -11.66 -22.20
N ASP A 379 28.97 -11.53 -21.78
CA ASP A 379 28.40 -10.25 -21.32
C ASP A 379 29.01 -9.81 -19.98
N VAL A 380 29.26 -10.76 -19.08
CA VAL A 380 30.00 -10.49 -17.83
C VAL A 380 31.42 -10.00 -18.12
N ALA A 381 32.10 -10.64 -19.09
CA ALA A 381 33.43 -10.23 -19.53
C ALA A 381 33.44 -8.85 -20.20
N LEU A 382 32.44 -8.55 -21.02
CA LEU A 382 32.24 -7.22 -21.60
C LEU A 382 32.06 -6.16 -20.50
N ALA A 383 31.19 -6.41 -19.52
CA ALA A 383 30.98 -5.48 -18.41
C ALA A 383 32.26 -5.23 -17.60
N ALA A 384 33.04 -6.29 -17.31
CA ALA A 384 34.33 -6.16 -16.65
C ALA A 384 35.34 -5.35 -17.48
N ARG A 385 35.36 -5.53 -18.81
CA ARG A 385 36.20 -4.77 -19.74
C ARG A 385 35.82 -3.30 -19.79
N GLU A 386 34.53 -2.98 -19.72
CA GLU A 386 33.99 -1.61 -19.62
C GLU A 386 34.07 -1.01 -18.21
N ASN A 387 34.86 -1.62 -17.32
CA ASN A 387 35.19 -1.12 -15.99
C ASN A 387 34.01 -1.14 -14.99
N PHE A 388 32.98 -1.96 -15.22
CA PHE A 388 31.97 -2.23 -14.21
C PHE A 388 32.53 -3.23 -13.19
N ARG A 389 32.96 -2.73 -12.02
CA ARG A 389 33.58 -3.53 -10.96
C ARG A 389 32.62 -3.99 -9.86
N SER A 390 31.53 -3.24 -9.64
CA SER A 390 30.52 -3.56 -8.64
C SER A 390 29.52 -4.58 -9.20
N VAL A 391 29.12 -5.57 -8.40
CA VAL A 391 28.04 -6.51 -8.77
C VAL A 391 26.73 -5.78 -9.08
N GLU A 392 26.48 -4.65 -8.42
CA GLU A 392 25.29 -3.82 -8.67
C GLU A 392 25.36 -3.13 -10.05
N HIS A 393 26.56 -2.80 -10.53
CA HIS A 393 26.74 -2.29 -11.89
C HIS A 393 26.62 -3.42 -12.93
N LEU A 394 27.25 -4.57 -12.69
CA LEU A 394 27.10 -5.76 -13.55
C LEU A 394 25.62 -6.08 -13.76
N LYS A 395 24.85 -6.18 -12.66
CA LYS A 395 23.40 -6.39 -12.67
C LYS A 395 22.66 -5.39 -13.55
N ARG A 396 22.91 -4.08 -13.39
CA ARG A 396 22.17 -3.04 -14.12
C ARG A 396 22.56 -2.94 -15.59
N TYR A 397 23.82 -3.21 -15.90
CA TYR A 397 24.33 -3.17 -17.27
C TYR A 397 23.86 -4.37 -18.08
N THR A 398 23.94 -5.58 -17.51
CA THR A 398 23.62 -6.84 -18.22
C THR A 398 22.19 -7.31 -18.01
N THR A 399 21.48 -6.80 -17.00
CA THR A 399 20.20 -7.33 -16.48
C THR A 399 20.31 -8.68 -15.74
N LEU A 400 21.52 -9.13 -15.41
CA LEU A 400 21.78 -10.34 -14.60
C LEU A 400 20.95 -10.35 -13.31
N GLY A 401 20.16 -11.41 -13.11
CA GLY A 401 19.37 -11.64 -11.90
C GLY A 401 18.18 -10.69 -11.73
N MET A 402 17.74 -10.03 -12.80
CA MET A 402 16.56 -9.13 -12.79
C MET A 402 15.29 -9.77 -13.34
N ALA A 403 15.35 -11.04 -13.78
CA ALA A 403 14.21 -11.74 -14.34
C ALA A 403 13.19 -12.18 -13.27
N SER A 404 12.13 -12.89 -13.68
CA SER A 404 11.05 -13.30 -12.76
C SER A 404 11.47 -14.31 -11.69
N ASP A 405 12.57 -15.03 -11.94
CA ASP A 405 13.20 -15.94 -10.99
C ASP A 405 14.05 -15.20 -9.93
N GLN A 406 14.37 -13.92 -10.17
CA GLN A 406 15.24 -13.06 -9.35
C GLN A 406 16.67 -13.59 -9.18
N GLY A 407 17.20 -14.24 -10.22
CA GLY A 407 18.59 -14.70 -10.27
C GLY A 407 18.92 -15.83 -9.30
N LYS A 408 17.93 -16.67 -8.97
CA LYS A 408 18.09 -17.84 -8.08
C LYS A 408 19.15 -18.83 -8.59
N THR A 409 19.31 -18.93 -9.91
CA THR A 409 20.31 -19.80 -10.56
C THR A 409 21.48 -19.03 -11.19
N SER A 410 21.39 -17.71 -11.36
CA SER A 410 22.36 -16.92 -12.13
C SER A 410 23.33 -16.10 -11.27
N ASN A 411 22.87 -15.52 -10.16
CA ASN A 411 23.62 -14.50 -9.42
C ASN A 411 24.99 -14.99 -8.93
N VAL A 412 25.06 -16.16 -8.30
CA VAL A 412 26.32 -16.69 -7.74
C VAL A 412 27.33 -17.00 -8.83
N ASN A 413 26.88 -17.55 -9.97
CA ASN A 413 27.76 -17.81 -11.12
C ASN A 413 28.28 -16.48 -11.71
N GLY A 414 27.42 -15.48 -11.89
CA GLY A 414 27.84 -14.16 -12.37
C GLY A 414 28.83 -13.46 -11.42
N ILE A 415 28.63 -13.57 -10.10
CA ILE A 415 29.57 -13.08 -9.08
C ILE A 415 30.91 -13.83 -9.18
N GLY A 416 30.88 -15.15 -9.34
CA GLY A 416 32.07 -15.98 -9.49
C GLY A 416 32.89 -15.62 -10.72
N ILE A 417 32.24 -15.48 -11.89
CA ILE A 417 32.88 -15.07 -13.15
C ILE A 417 33.49 -13.68 -13.01
N LEU A 418 32.74 -12.71 -12.46
CA LEU A 418 33.27 -11.36 -12.23
C LEU A 418 34.45 -11.38 -11.26
N GLY A 419 34.37 -12.17 -10.18
CA GLY A 419 35.47 -12.35 -9.23
C GLY A 419 36.75 -12.84 -9.91
N THR A 420 36.64 -13.88 -10.74
CA THR A 420 37.77 -14.41 -11.52
C THR A 420 38.35 -13.36 -12.47
N LEU A 421 37.51 -12.62 -13.21
CA LEU A 421 37.96 -11.59 -14.16
C LEU A 421 38.64 -10.39 -13.49
N LEU A 422 38.28 -10.10 -12.24
CA LEU A 422 38.82 -8.98 -11.47
C LEU A 422 39.96 -9.38 -10.53
N ASP A 423 40.33 -10.67 -10.49
CA ASP A 423 41.25 -11.26 -9.51
C ASP A 423 40.85 -10.89 -8.07
N LYS A 424 39.58 -11.10 -7.73
CA LYS A 424 39.01 -10.79 -6.41
C LYS A 424 38.19 -11.96 -5.87
N PRO A 425 38.28 -12.25 -4.57
CA PRO A 425 37.40 -13.22 -3.94
C PRO A 425 35.94 -12.74 -4.02
N MET A 426 34.99 -13.67 -4.13
CA MET A 426 33.55 -13.34 -4.24
C MET A 426 33.04 -12.51 -3.07
N GLU A 427 33.61 -12.68 -1.87
CA GLU A 427 33.27 -11.87 -0.69
C GLU A 427 33.55 -10.37 -0.90
N ALA A 428 34.62 -10.02 -1.63
CA ALA A 428 34.96 -8.64 -1.96
C ALA A 428 34.10 -8.06 -3.11
N ILE A 429 33.51 -8.92 -3.94
CA ILE A 429 32.52 -8.52 -4.95
C ILE A 429 31.16 -8.26 -4.28
N GLY A 430 30.81 -9.11 -3.31
CA GLY A 430 29.56 -9.07 -2.56
C GLY A 430 28.37 -9.61 -3.34
N THR A 431 27.23 -9.73 -2.65
CA THR A 431 25.94 -10.09 -3.26
C THR A 431 25.17 -8.84 -3.65
N THR A 432 24.21 -8.97 -4.56
CA THR A 432 23.20 -7.94 -4.75
C THR A 432 22.20 -7.94 -3.58
N LYS A 433 21.49 -6.83 -3.40
CA LYS A 433 20.51 -6.73 -2.30
C LYS A 433 19.31 -7.67 -2.51
N PHE A 434 19.09 -8.60 -1.57
CA PHE A 434 17.87 -9.41 -1.51
C PHE A 434 16.67 -8.56 -1.06
N ARG A 435 15.54 -8.69 -1.76
CA ARG A 435 14.32 -7.91 -1.49
C ARG A 435 13.10 -8.83 -1.45
N PRO A 436 12.07 -8.54 -0.63
CA PRO A 436 10.77 -9.15 -0.80
C PRO A 436 10.07 -8.61 -2.06
N PRO A 437 9.17 -9.39 -2.67
CA PRO A 437 8.81 -10.75 -2.28
C PRO A 437 9.84 -11.80 -2.78
N TYR A 438 9.99 -12.92 -2.05
CA TYR A 438 10.87 -14.04 -2.45
C TYR A 438 10.52 -14.62 -3.83
N ASP A 439 9.22 -14.82 -4.09
CA ASP A 439 8.67 -15.09 -5.41
C ASP A 439 7.56 -14.09 -5.73
N PRO A 440 7.27 -13.84 -7.03
CA PRO A 440 6.17 -12.98 -7.44
C PRO A 440 4.85 -13.32 -6.72
N THR A 441 4.23 -12.30 -6.14
CA THR A 441 2.96 -12.42 -5.39
C THR A 441 1.90 -11.55 -6.09
N PRO A 442 0.70 -12.10 -6.41
CA PRO A 442 -0.34 -11.34 -7.10
C PRO A 442 -0.75 -10.08 -6.33
N PHE A 443 -1.01 -8.98 -7.04
CA PHE A 443 -1.41 -7.71 -6.42
C PHE A 443 -2.69 -7.82 -5.59
N GLY A 444 -3.62 -8.69 -6.00
CA GLY A 444 -4.84 -8.98 -5.25
C GLY A 444 -4.59 -9.44 -3.82
N VAL A 445 -3.49 -10.16 -3.55
CA VAL A 445 -3.10 -10.58 -2.19
C VAL A 445 -2.84 -9.37 -1.28
N PHE A 446 -2.21 -8.32 -1.81
CA PHE A 446 -1.94 -7.08 -1.06
C PHE A 446 -3.17 -6.17 -0.96
N ALA A 447 -4.02 -6.16 -1.98
CA ALA A 447 -5.29 -5.43 -1.95
C ALA A 447 -6.25 -6.02 -0.91
N GLY A 448 -6.40 -7.35 -0.90
CA GLY A 448 -7.34 -8.05 -0.03
C GLY A 448 -8.78 -7.62 -0.32
N HIS A 449 -9.48 -7.14 0.71
CA HIS A 449 -10.84 -6.60 0.60
C HIS A 449 -10.88 -5.11 0.23
N ARG A 450 -9.73 -4.43 0.09
CA ARG A 450 -9.65 -2.99 -0.19
C ARG A 450 -9.76 -2.69 -1.68
N VAL A 451 -10.89 -3.09 -2.26
CA VAL A 451 -11.22 -2.94 -3.68
C VAL A 451 -12.64 -2.38 -3.81
N GLY A 452 -12.93 -1.66 -4.89
CA GLY A 452 -14.25 -1.06 -5.13
C GLY A 452 -14.72 -0.21 -3.94
N GLU A 453 -15.92 -0.46 -3.43
CA GLU A 453 -16.48 0.25 -2.27
C GLU A 453 -15.73 -0.01 -0.95
N GLY A 454 -14.93 -1.07 -0.87
CA GLY A 454 -14.11 -1.41 0.29
C GLY A 454 -12.77 -0.66 0.34
N LEU A 455 -12.45 0.17 -0.65
CA LEU A 455 -11.19 0.92 -0.69
C LEU A 455 -11.08 1.93 0.46
N HIS A 456 -12.17 2.61 0.77
CA HIS A 456 -12.30 3.57 1.86
C HIS A 456 -13.57 3.30 2.67
N PRO A 457 -13.53 3.33 4.01
CA PRO A 457 -14.74 3.19 4.81
C PRO A 457 -15.72 4.34 4.50
N ARG A 458 -16.91 4.00 3.99
CA ARG A 458 -17.97 4.98 3.77
C ARG A 458 -18.66 5.32 5.08
N ARG A 459 -18.65 6.58 5.48
CA ARG A 459 -19.40 7.04 6.67
C ARG A 459 -20.82 7.42 6.26
N ARG A 460 -21.82 6.86 6.94
CA ARG A 460 -23.25 7.08 6.68
C ARG A 460 -23.87 7.98 7.73
N LEU A 461 -24.74 8.89 7.29
CA LEU A 461 -25.55 9.75 8.16
C LEU A 461 -26.45 8.95 9.12
N ALA A 462 -26.97 9.62 10.16
CA ALA A 462 -27.91 9.00 11.10
C ALA A 462 -29.22 8.63 10.40
N LEU A 463 -29.60 9.43 9.40
CA LEU A 463 -30.83 9.29 8.63
C LEU A 463 -30.54 8.80 7.21
N HIS A 464 -29.42 8.09 7.00
CA HIS A 464 -28.99 7.65 5.67
C HIS A 464 -30.09 6.92 4.90
N ASP A 465 -30.75 5.94 5.53
CA ASP A 465 -31.81 5.17 4.88
C ASP A 465 -33.03 6.05 4.56
N TRP A 466 -33.39 6.99 5.44
CA TRP A 466 -34.47 7.96 5.21
C TRP A 466 -34.21 8.84 3.98
N HIS A 467 -32.96 9.26 3.78
CA HIS A 467 -32.54 10.05 2.62
C HIS A 467 -32.62 9.23 1.33
N VAL A 468 -32.12 7.99 1.34
CA VAL A 468 -32.17 7.07 0.19
C VAL A 468 -33.61 6.83 -0.23
N GLU A 469 -34.51 6.56 0.72
CA GLU A 469 -35.94 6.34 0.46
C GLU A 469 -36.64 7.54 -0.20
N ARG A 470 -36.09 8.75 -0.04
CA ARG A 470 -36.67 10.01 -0.57
C ARG A 470 -35.95 10.53 -1.80
N GLY A 471 -35.17 9.67 -2.47
CA GLY A 471 -34.53 10.01 -3.73
C GLY A 471 -33.38 11.01 -3.57
N ALA A 472 -32.70 11.02 -2.42
CA ALA A 472 -31.47 11.77 -2.26
C ALA A 472 -30.41 11.28 -3.25
N LEU A 473 -29.86 12.20 -4.04
CA LEU A 473 -28.61 11.99 -4.76
C LEU A 473 -27.48 12.09 -3.74
N LEU A 474 -26.83 10.96 -3.42
CA LEU A 474 -25.77 10.91 -2.41
C LEU A 474 -24.40 11.07 -3.05
N ASP A 475 -23.57 11.95 -2.48
CA ASP A 475 -22.15 12.10 -2.84
C ASP A 475 -21.29 12.26 -1.57
N GLU A 476 -19.97 12.19 -1.72
CA GLU A 476 -19.01 12.25 -0.61
C GLU A 476 -18.60 13.69 -0.30
N TYR A 477 -18.99 14.18 0.88
CA TYR A 477 -18.58 15.49 1.38
C TYR A 477 -17.98 15.37 2.78
N GLY A 478 -16.72 15.80 2.93
CA GLY A 478 -16.00 15.73 4.20
C GLY A 478 -15.84 14.30 4.74
N GLY A 479 -15.75 13.30 3.84
CA GLY A 479 -15.63 11.88 4.18
C GLY A 479 -16.95 11.19 4.56
N TRP A 480 -18.10 11.84 4.33
CA TRP A 480 -19.43 11.28 4.58
C TRP A 480 -20.27 11.23 3.31
N MET A 481 -21.07 10.17 3.17
CA MET A 481 -22.12 10.10 2.14
C MET A 481 -23.29 11.00 2.54
N ARG A 482 -23.47 12.13 1.85
CA ARG A 482 -24.46 13.16 2.18
C ARG A 482 -25.35 13.47 0.97
N PRO A 483 -26.61 13.88 1.16
CA PRO A 483 -27.46 14.35 0.08
C PRO A 483 -26.87 15.59 -0.60
N ALA A 484 -26.46 15.48 -1.87
CA ALA A 484 -26.12 16.60 -2.73
C ALA A 484 -27.38 17.41 -3.07
N ALA A 485 -28.46 16.70 -3.46
CA ALA A 485 -29.80 17.22 -3.74
C ALA A 485 -30.87 16.11 -3.59
N TYR A 486 -32.15 16.47 -3.58
CA TYR A 486 -33.29 15.55 -3.55
C TYR A 486 -34.07 15.65 -4.86
N LEU A 487 -33.92 14.64 -5.73
CA LEU A 487 -34.48 14.66 -7.08
C LEU A 487 -35.97 14.29 -7.09
N ARG A 488 -36.79 15.06 -7.82
CA ARG A 488 -38.13 14.63 -8.23
C ARG A 488 -38.06 13.94 -9.60
N PRO A 489 -39.07 13.10 -9.95
CA PRO A 489 -39.11 12.47 -11.27
C PRO A 489 -38.94 13.49 -12.41
N GLY A 490 -37.91 13.31 -13.23
CA GLY A 490 -37.60 14.16 -14.38
C GLY A 490 -36.74 15.39 -14.09
N GLU A 491 -36.40 15.69 -12.82
CA GLU A 491 -35.45 16.75 -12.49
C GLU A 491 -34.01 16.30 -12.67
N GLN A 492 -33.15 17.21 -13.15
CA GLN A 492 -31.71 17.09 -12.98
C GLN A 492 -31.28 17.73 -11.65
N GLU A 493 -30.04 17.48 -11.23
CA GLU A 493 -29.49 18.03 -9.98
C GLU A 493 -29.67 19.55 -9.88
N ALA A 494 -29.33 20.29 -10.94
CA ALA A 494 -29.47 21.75 -10.95
C ALA A 494 -30.93 22.23 -10.78
N ASP A 495 -31.92 21.48 -11.28
CA ASP A 495 -33.34 21.80 -11.09
C ASP A 495 -33.77 21.61 -9.64
N ALA A 496 -33.33 20.50 -9.04
CA ALA A 496 -33.58 20.20 -7.63
C ALA A 496 -32.94 21.25 -6.72
N VAL A 497 -31.67 21.61 -6.95
CA VAL A 497 -30.96 22.67 -6.21
C VAL A 497 -31.71 24.00 -6.34
N ARG A 498 -32.14 24.38 -7.56
CA ARG A 498 -32.92 25.61 -7.78
C ARG A 498 -34.18 25.65 -6.91
N ARG A 499 -34.96 24.57 -6.96
CA ARG A 499 -36.19 24.41 -6.20
C ARG A 499 -35.94 24.45 -4.69
N GLU A 500 -34.89 23.77 -4.24
CA GLU A 500 -34.50 23.69 -2.82
C GLU A 500 -34.13 25.06 -2.25
N VAL A 501 -33.28 25.82 -2.94
CA VAL A 501 -32.92 27.19 -2.53
C VAL A 501 -34.17 28.07 -2.42
N LEU A 502 -35.01 28.08 -3.45
CA LEU A 502 -36.22 28.92 -3.45
C LEU A 502 -37.21 28.53 -2.33
N ALA A 503 -37.34 27.24 -2.02
CA ALA A 503 -38.19 26.77 -0.93
C ALA A 503 -37.67 27.22 0.44
N VAL A 504 -36.34 27.18 0.67
CA VAL A 504 -35.74 27.68 1.91
C VAL A 504 -35.93 29.19 2.03
N ARG A 505 -35.71 29.95 0.95
CA ARG A 505 -35.85 31.42 0.95
C ARG A 505 -37.29 31.89 1.19
N SER A 506 -38.27 31.17 0.67
CA SER A 506 -39.69 31.57 0.74
C SER A 506 -40.47 30.94 1.89
N GLY A 507 -40.01 29.81 2.42
CA GLY A 507 -40.73 29.01 3.41
C GLY A 507 -39.81 28.45 4.49
N VAL A 508 -39.56 27.14 4.43
CA VAL A 508 -38.69 26.44 5.38
C VAL A 508 -38.09 25.19 4.70
N GLY A 509 -36.83 24.92 4.98
CA GLY A 509 -36.17 23.68 4.59
C GLY A 509 -35.48 22.99 5.77
N LEU A 510 -35.19 21.72 5.57
CA LEU A 510 -34.57 20.86 6.57
C LEU A 510 -33.31 20.18 6.02
N PHE A 511 -32.21 20.26 6.77
CA PHE A 511 -30.91 19.75 6.36
C PHE A 511 -30.25 18.96 7.48
N GLU A 512 -29.62 17.83 7.15
CA GLU A 512 -28.85 17.07 8.12
C GLU A 512 -27.40 17.59 8.22
N ALA A 513 -27.14 18.35 9.28
CA ALA A 513 -25.83 18.91 9.61
C ALA A 513 -24.99 18.00 10.52
N SER A 514 -25.44 16.75 10.78
CA SER A 514 -24.76 15.78 11.65
C SER A 514 -23.26 15.63 11.39
N PRO A 515 -22.73 15.73 10.15
CA PRO A 515 -21.29 15.60 9.89
C PRO A 515 -20.40 16.75 10.36
N LEU A 516 -20.91 17.95 10.67
CA LEU A 516 -20.07 19.05 11.20
C LEU A 516 -19.34 18.58 12.46
N GLY A 517 -18.07 18.94 12.64
CA GLY A 517 -17.37 18.50 13.84
C GLY A 517 -17.96 19.13 15.10
N LYS A 518 -18.02 18.35 16.17
CA LYS A 518 -18.56 18.77 17.46
C LYS A 518 -17.59 18.32 18.53
N ILE A 519 -16.74 19.24 18.97
CA ILE A 519 -15.68 18.97 19.94
C ILE A 519 -16.04 19.66 21.24
N GLU A 520 -16.16 18.89 22.29
CA GLU A 520 -16.45 19.38 23.61
C GLU A 520 -15.15 19.70 24.36
N VAL A 521 -15.02 20.95 24.81
CA VAL A 521 -13.84 21.46 25.50
C VAL A 521 -14.25 21.92 26.89
N LYS A 522 -13.76 21.22 27.91
CA LYS A 522 -14.21 21.34 29.31
C LYS A 522 -13.05 21.61 30.26
N GLY A 523 -13.31 22.35 31.32
CA GLY A 523 -12.38 22.55 32.43
C GLY A 523 -12.10 24.03 32.71
N PRO A 524 -11.52 24.33 33.87
CA PRO A 524 -11.36 25.71 34.34
C PRO A 524 -10.49 26.57 33.43
N ASP A 525 -9.59 25.96 32.65
CA ASP A 525 -8.71 26.67 31.72
C ASP A 525 -9.24 26.66 30.26
N ALA A 526 -10.43 26.10 30.00
CA ALA A 526 -10.98 25.89 28.66
C ALA A 526 -11.09 27.20 27.85
N ALA A 527 -11.57 28.27 28.47
CA ALA A 527 -11.69 29.58 27.82
C ALA A 527 -10.30 30.14 27.42
N ALA A 528 -9.31 30.02 28.30
CA ALA A 528 -7.95 30.48 28.05
C ALA A 528 -7.25 29.63 27.00
N PHE A 529 -7.49 28.32 26.98
CA PHE A 529 -7.01 27.43 25.94
C PHE A 529 -7.61 27.79 24.56
N LEU A 530 -8.91 28.01 24.48
CA LEU A 530 -9.55 28.41 23.21
C LEU A 530 -9.08 29.79 22.74
N ASP A 531 -8.75 30.71 23.65
CA ASP A 531 -8.08 31.96 23.29
C ASP A 531 -6.70 31.74 22.65
N ARG A 532 -6.01 30.62 22.94
CA ARG A 532 -4.74 30.31 22.27
C ARG A 532 -4.93 29.60 20.93
N MET A 533 -6.05 28.90 20.73
CA MET A 533 -6.30 28.15 19.49
C MET A 533 -6.96 28.99 18.39
N TYR A 534 -7.71 30.04 18.74
CA TYR A 534 -8.46 30.84 17.79
C TYR A 534 -7.85 32.21 17.55
N VAL A 535 -8.12 32.80 16.38
CA VAL A 535 -7.86 34.22 16.10
C VAL A 535 -8.76 35.12 16.96
N ASN A 536 -9.97 34.67 17.30
CA ASN A 536 -10.94 35.39 18.12
C ASN A 536 -10.63 35.26 19.63
N THR A 537 -11.11 36.18 20.46
CA THR A 537 -11.01 36.09 21.95
C THR A 537 -12.23 35.41 22.55
N ILE A 538 -12.29 34.08 22.48
CA ILE A 538 -13.39 33.21 22.93
C ILE A 538 -13.78 33.42 24.40
N SER A 539 -12.84 33.74 25.29
CA SER A 539 -13.11 33.91 26.73
C SER A 539 -14.16 34.97 27.08
N THR A 540 -14.35 35.96 26.19
CA THR A 540 -15.38 37.03 26.33
C THR A 540 -16.80 36.59 25.94
N LEU A 541 -16.96 35.40 25.38
CA LEU A 541 -18.26 34.88 24.98
C LEU A 541 -19.09 34.58 26.22
N LYS A 542 -20.31 35.12 26.32
CA LYS A 542 -21.23 34.83 27.44
C LYS A 542 -21.80 33.41 27.33
N VAL A 543 -22.15 32.79 28.45
CA VAL A 543 -22.85 31.50 28.48
C VAL A 543 -24.17 31.61 27.67
N GLY A 544 -24.49 30.57 26.92
CA GLY A 544 -25.68 30.54 26.04
C GLY A 544 -25.53 31.38 24.76
N ARG A 545 -24.30 31.79 24.41
CA ARG A 545 -23.99 32.49 23.17
C ARG A 545 -23.03 31.69 22.30
N CYS A 546 -23.09 31.99 21.01
CA CYS A 546 -22.28 31.41 19.96
C CYS A 546 -21.34 32.47 19.39
N ARG A 547 -20.22 32.04 18.82
CA ARG A 547 -19.31 32.89 18.05
C ARG A 547 -18.67 32.11 16.92
N TYR A 548 -18.77 32.63 15.70
CA TYR A 548 -17.99 32.14 14.58
C TYR A 548 -16.52 32.57 14.76
N ALA A 549 -15.60 31.62 14.59
CA ALA A 549 -14.19 31.84 14.83
C ALA A 549 -13.32 30.99 13.89
N ILE A 550 -12.11 31.46 13.62
CA ILE A 550 -11.15 30.78 12.74
C ILE A 550 -9.92 30.32 13.53
N MET A 551 -9.41 29.13 13.18
CA MET A 551 -8.20 28.51 13.71
C MET A 551 -7.11 28.54 12.65
N LEU A 552 -5.86 28.65 13.09
CA LEU A 552 -4.71 28.68 12.20
C LEU A 552 -3.78 27.50 12.46
N THR A 553 -3.00 27.15 11.44
CA THR A 553 -1.78 26.37 11.64
C THR A 553 -0.69 27.25 12.25
N GLU A 554 0.41 26.65 12.73
CA GLU A 554 1.59 27.41 13.17
C GLU A 554 2.18 28.31 12.08
N ASN A 555 1.95 27.99 10.80
CA ASN A 555 2.33 28.81 9.66
C ASN A 555 1.46 30.07 9.48
N GLY A 556 0.41 30.23 10.31
CA GLY A 556 -0.49 31.38 10.30
C GLY A 556 -1.58 31.30 9.23
N THR A 557 -1.68 30.17 8.54
CA THR A 557 -2.67 29.91 7.50
C THR A 557 -3.95 29.34 8.10
N VAL A 558 -5.09 29.62 7.48
CA VAL A 558 -6.40 29.14 7.94
C VAL A 558 -6.39 27.61 7.93
N PHE A 559 -6.58 27.03 9.12
CA PHE A 559 -6.63 25.59 9.32
C PHE A 559 -8.08 25.09 9.27
N ASP A 560 -8.94 25.71 10.07
CA ASP A 560 -10.36 25.40 10.12
C ASP A 560 -11.17 26.57 10.69
N ASP A 561 -12.48 26.48 10.59
CA ASP A 561 -13.42 27.46 11.12
C ASP A 561 -14.64 26.78 11.74
N GLY A 562 -15.44 27.58 12.45
CA GLY A 562 -16.73 27.10 12.91
C GLY A 562 -17.31 27.93 14.03
N VAL A 563 -18.44 27.46 14.55
CA VAL A 563 -19.16 28.13 15.63
C VAL A 563 -18.77 27.52 16.98
N VAL A 564 -18.20 28.35 17.84
CA VAL A 564 -17.96 28.01 19.25
C VAL A 564 -19.17 28.43 20.07
N THR A 565 -19.74 27.50 20.82
CA THR A 565 -20.85 27.73 21.75
C THR A 565 -20.37 27.59 23.18
N ARG A 566 -20.61 28.60 24.02
CA ARG A 566 -20.31 28.50 25.46
C ARG A 566 -21.52 27.92 26.20
N LEU A 567 -21.42 26.67 26.64
CA LEU A 567 -22.49 25.92 27.31
C LEU A 567 -22.57 26.23 28.81
N ALA A 568 -21.41 26.43 29.45
CA ALA A 568 -21.27 26.85 30.84
C ALA A 568 -19.99 27.68 31.00
N ASP A 569 -19.67 28.12 32.22
CA ASP A 569 -18.49 28.94 32.47
C ASP A 569 -17.19 28.24 32.06
N ASP A 570 -17.13 26.91 32.23
CA ASP A 570 -15.97 26.04 31.98
C ASP A 570 -16.23 25.01 30.86
N ARG A 571 -17.27 25.19 30.04
CA ARG A 571 -17.71 24.19 29.06
C ARG A 571 -18.08 24.81 27.73
N PHE A 572 -17.45 24.33 26.66
CA PHE A 572 -17.63 24.81 25.30
C PHE A 572 -17.94 23.65 24.36
N LEU A 573 -18.77 23.92 23.35
CA LEU A 573 -18.95 23.07 22.18
C LEU A 573 -18.37 23.79 20.97
N VAL A 574 -17.27 23.28 20.45
CA VAL A 574 -16.56 23.77 19.29
C VAL A 574 -17.09 23.08 18.04
N GLY A 575 -17.71 23.85 17.17
CA GLY A 575 -18.05 23.44 15.81
C GLY A 575 -16.82 23.52 14.90
N THR A 576 -16.68 22.56 13.99
CA THR A 576 -15.62 22.53 12.95
C THR A 576 -16.24 22.15 11.61
N THR A 577 -15.49 22.30 10.51
CA THR A 577 -15.88 21.68 9.24
C THR A 577 -16.00 20.16 9.38
N SER A 578 -16.81 19.54 8.52
CA SER A 578 -16.98 18.08 8.52
C SER A 578 -15.68 17.32 8.22
N GLY A 579 -14.82 17.90 7.36
CA GLY A 579 -13.56 17.29 6.94
C GLY A 579 -12.45 17.35 8.00
N HIS A 580 -12.44 18.34 8.88
CA HIS A 580 -11.36 18.54 9.86
C HIS A 580 -11.72 18.20 11.31
N ALA A 581 -12.91 17.67 11.60
CA ALA A 581 -13.33 17.36 12.98
C ALA A 581 -12.28 16.56 13.78
N ALA A 582 -11.78 15.46 13.20
CA ALA A 582 -10.75 14.64 13.84
C ALA A 582 -9.40 15.39 13.95
N ALA A 583 -9.01 16.11 12.91
CA ALA A 583 -7.74 16.85 12.88
C ALA A 583 -7.71 17.98 13.92
N VAL A 584 -8.81 18.72 14.11
CA VAL A 584 -8.92 19.75 15.14
C VAL A 584 -8.87 19.15 16.55
N ALA A 585 -9.58 18.03 16.77
CA ALA A 585 -9.56 17.35 18.07
C ALA A 585 -8.15 16.84 18.43
N GLU A 586 -7.44 16.25 17.47
CA GLU A 586 -6.05 15.83 17.65
C GLU A 586 -5.10 17.01 17.84
N ALA A 587 -5.24 18.09 17.07
CA ALA A 587 -4.44 19.30 17.27
C ALA A 587 -4.64 19.85 18.70
N PHE A 588 -5.87 19.92 19.19
CA PHE A 588 -6.13 20.38 20.55
C PHE A 588 -5.47 19.47 21.60
N ARG A 589 -5.52 18.14 21.40
CA ARG A 589 -4.85 17.16 22.27
C ARG A 589 -3.34 17.30 22.23
N GLU A 590 -2.76 17.49 21.05
CA GLU A 590 -1.32 17.71 20.86
C GLU A 590 -0.84 18.93 21.64
N TRP A 591 -1.47 20.09 21.47
CA TRP A 591 -1.11 21.31 22.21
C TRP A 591 -1.21 21.13 23.74
N LEU A 592 -2.23 20.41 24.21
CA LEU A 592 -2.38 20.13 25.65
C LEU A 592 -1.39 19.09 26.17
N GLN A 593 -0.99 18.10 25.37
CA GLN A 593 -0.07 17.04 25.79
C GLN A 593 1.41 17.40 25.63
N CYS A 594 1.74 18.27 24.68
CA CYS A 594 3.13 18.59 24.33
C CYS A 594 3.55 19.98 24.82
N GLU A 595 2.65 20.98 24.82
CA GLU A 595 3.04 22.38 25.02
C GLU A 595 2.47 22.99 26.30
N TRP A 596 1.19 22.78 26.58
CA TRP A 596 0.48 23.39 27.71
C TRP A 596 -0.02 22.34 28.71
N THR A 597 0.90 21.46 29.11
CA THR A 597 0.66 20.29 29.97
C THR A 597 0.10 20.61 31.36
N GLN A 598 0.22 21.87 31.80
CA GLN A 598 -0.32 22.37 33.05
C GLN A 598 -1.79 22.85 32.97
N MET A 599 -2.35 23.00 31.76
CA MET A 599 -3.74 23.42 31.60
C MET A 599 -4.71 22.31 31.97
N ARG A 600 -5.71 22.62 32.78
CA ARG A 600 -6.76 21.67 33.15
C ARG A 600 -7.90 21.76 32.15
N VAL A 601 -7.69 21.11 30.99
CA VAL A 601 -8.65 21.06 29.88
C VAL A 601 -8.81 19.63 29.40
N LEU A 602 -10.07 19.23 29.18
CA LEU A 602 -10.46 17.97 28.56
C LEU A 602 -11.04 18.25 27.18
N VAL A 603 -10.65 17.46 26.18
CA VAL A 603 -11.09 17.58 24.79
C VAL A 603 -11.71 16.25 24.32
N GLU A 604 -13.01 16.29 24.05
CA GLU A 604 -13.80 15.12 23.63
C GLU A 604 -14.40 15.37 22.25
N ASP A 605 -14.08 14.52 21.26
CA ASP A 605 -14.79 14.55 19.98
C ASP A 605 -16.14 13.85 20.14
N VAL A 606 -17.21 14.64 20.18
CA VAL A 606 -18.60 14.18 20.30
C VAL A 606 -19.34 14.23 18.96
N THR A 607 -18.61 14.29 17.84
CA THR A 607 -19.15 14.40 16.48
C THR A 607 -20.17 13.31 16.16
N THR A 608 -19.86 12.04 16.46
CA THR A 608 -20.74 10.90 16.19
C THR A 608 -21.74 10.60 17.32
N CYS A 609 -21.63 11.30 18.46
CA CYS A 609 -22.56 11.14 19.56
C CYS A 609 -23.87 11.91 19.36
N ARG A 610 -23.86 12.93 18.49
CA ARG A 610 -24.98 13.83 18.26
C ARG A 610 -25.33 13.94 16.79
N ALA A 611 -26.62 13.79 16.46
CA ALA A 611 -27.15 14.17 15.15
C ALA A 611 -27.63 15.62 15.20
N VAL A 612 -27.59 16.31 14.06
CA VAL A 612 -27.98 17.72 13.97
C VAL A 612 -28.95 17.92 12.82
N ALA A 613 -30.15 18.38 13.14
CA ALA A 613 -31.11 18.89 12.17
C ALA A 613 -31.00 20.41 12.09
N ASN A 614 -30.69 20.95 10.91
CA ASN A 614 -30.75 22.37 10.62
C ASN A 614 -32.09 22.67 9.95
N ILE A 615 -32.92 23.48 10.61
CA ILE A 615 -34.16 24.02 10.02
C ILE A 615 -33.93 25.48 9.67
N ALA A 616 -34.16 25.86 8.41
CA ALA A 616 -33.82 27.18 7.88
C ALA A 616 -34.93 27.77 7.02
N GLY A 617 -35.13 29.09 7.08
CA GLY A 617 -36.12 29.84 6.31
C GLY A 617 -37.03 30.69 7.20
N PRO A 618 -37.81 31.63 6.63
CA PRO A 618 -38.68 32.54 7.39
C PRO A 618 -39.78 31.82 8.18
N LYS A 619 -40.10 30.55 7.86
CA LYS A 619 -41.08 29.74 8.62
C LYS A 619 -40.43 28.76 9.61
N ALA A 620 -39.09 28.77 9.75
CA ALA A 620 -38.37 27.86 10.64
C ALA A 620 -38.82 27.95 12.11
N ARG A 621 -39.01 29.16 12.63
CA ARG A 621 -39.48 29.36 14.02
C ARG A 621 -40.88 28.77 14.24
N HIS A 622 -41.79 28.93 13.28
CA HIS A 622 -43.15 28.37 13.39
C HIS A 622 -43.14 26.84 13.41
N ALA A 623 -42.37 26.22 12.51
CA ALA A 623 -42.22 24.77 12.47
C ALA A 623 -41.58 24.22 13.76
N LEU A 624 -40.57 24.90 14.31
CA LEU A 624 -39.97 24.51 15.60
C LEU A 624 -40.92 24.73 16.79
N ALA A 625 -41.69 25.82 16.79
CA ALA A 625 -42.65 26.12 17.86
C ALA A 625 -43.76 25.08 17.97
N ALA A 626 -44.19 24.51 16.85
CA ALA A 626 -45.20 23.46 16.80
C ALA A 626 -44.76 22.15 17.49
N LEU A 627 -43.47 21.98 17.80
CA LEU A 627 -42.93 20.86 18.58
C LEU A 627 -42.92 21.12 20.09
N GLU A 628 -43.49 22.25 20.52
CA GLU A 628 -43.61 22.67 21.92
C GLU A 628 -42.30 22.51 22.72
N PRO A 629 -41.19 23.14 22.26
CA PRO A 629 -39.94 23.07 22.99
C PRO A 629 -40.09 23.75 24.36
N ASP A 630 -39.41 23.24 25.38
CA ASP A 630 -39.36 23.88 26.71
C ASP A 630 -38.40 25.09 26.76
N ILE A 631 -37.99 25.57 25.58
CA ILE A 631 -37.10 26.69 25.35
C ILE A 631 -37.92 27.83 24.76
N ASP A 632 -37.80 29.03 25.33
CA ASP A 632 -38.37 30.23 24.71
C ASP A 632 -37.59 30.58 23.43
N ILE A 633 -38.20 30.32 22.28
CA ILE A 633 -37.64 30.55 20.94
C ILE A 633 -38.15 31.85 20.28
N SER A 634 -38.81 32.73 21.05
CA SER A 634 -39.21 34.06 20.57
C SER A 634 -37.98 34.88 20.14
N GLY A 635 -38.19 35.85 19.24
CA GLY A 635 -37.10 36.67 18.70
C GLY A 635 -36.28 37.37 19.80
N ASP A 636 -36.97 37.94 20.79
CA ASP A 636 -36.36 38.68 21.90
C ASP A 636 -35.61 37.78 22.87
N ALA A 637 -36.16 36.59 23.19
CA ALA A 637 -35.54 35.64 24.12
C ALA A 637 -34.40 34.82 23.49
N PHE A 638 -34.48 34.61 22.17
CA PHE A 638 -33.54 33.80 21.39
C PHE A 638 -32.95 34.59 20.21
N PRO A 639 -32.18 35.68 20.46
CA PRO A 639 -31.57 36.48 19.40
C PRO A 639 -30.51 35.69 18.62
N HIS A 640 -30.16 36.13 17.41
CA HIS A 640 -29.14 35.48 16.58
C HIS A 640 -27.82 35.24 17.35
N MET A 641 -27.15 34.12 17.06
CA MET A 641 -25.97 33.62 17.79
C MET A 641 -26.23 33.30 19.28
N SER A 642 -27.43 32.82 19.60
CA SER A 642 -27.76 32.23 20.91
C SER A 642 -27.77 30.70 20.84
N ALA A 643 -27.53 30.06 21.99
CA ALA A 643 -27.79 28.64 22.18
C ALA A 643 -28.47 28.37 23.52
N ARG A 644 -29.31 27.34 23.58
CA ARG A 644 -29.96 26.87 24.80
C ARG A 644 -29.95 25.34 24.82
N ALA A 645 -29.87 24.78 26.01
CA ALA A 645 -30.15 23.37 26.26
C ALA A 645 -31.56 23.26 26.83
N GLY A 646 -32.29 22.22 26.41
CA GLY A 646 -33.66 21.97 26.82
C GLY A 646 -34.17 20.68 26.18
N ARG A 647 -35.45 20.65 25.86
CA ARG A 647 -36.14 19.54 25.20
C ARG A 647 -36.90 20.05 23.99
N VAL A 648 -36.81 19.29 22.90
CA VAL A 648 -37.60 19.48 21.68
C VAL A 648 -38.31 18.15 21.42
N CYS A 649 -39.63 18.15 21.23
CA CYS A 649 -40.45 16.93 21.10
C CYS A 649 -40.17 15.87 22.19
N GLY A 650 -39.90 16.32 23.43
CA GLY A 650 -39.57 15.46 24.57
C GLY A 650 -38.13 14.95 24.63
N ILE A 651 -37.30 15.21 23.60
CA ILE A 651 -35.91 14.74 23.48
C ILE A 651 -34.96 15.81 24.04
N PRO A 652 -33.96 15.46 24.88
CA PRO A 652 -32.90 16.38 25.26
C PRO A 652 -32.15 16.93 24.04
N ALA A 653 -32.15 18.25 23.88
CA ALA A 653 -31.62 18.93 22.71
C ALA A 653 -30.75 20.13 23.10
N HIS A 654 -29.75 20.41 22.27
CA HIS A 654 -29.07 21.70 22.25
C HIS A 654 -29.51 22.43 20.98
N VAL A 655 -30.16 23.57 21.14
CA VAL A 655 -30.64 24.39 20.02
C VAL A 655 -29.71 25.59 19.90
N ALA A 656 -29.17 25.83 18.71
CA ALA A 656 -28.36 27.00 18.39
C ALA A 656 -28.98 27.77 17.23
N ARG A 657 -29.12 29.10 17.37
CA ARG A 657 -29.63 29.99 16.31
C ARG A 657 -28.45 30.56 15.54
N VAL A 658 -27.97 29.75 14.62
CA VAL A 658 -26.84 30.00 13.72
C VAL A 658 -27.33 29.82 12.30
N SER A 659 -26.71 30.52 11.33
CA SER A 659 -27.16 30.45 9.94
C SER A 659 -25.97 30.46 9.00
N PHE A 660 -25.94 29.46 8.13
CA PHE A 660 -25.04 29.42 6.97
C PHE A 660 -25.81 29.63 5.64
N THR A 661 -27.12 29.83 5.71
CA THR A 661 -27.97 30.18 4.56
C THR A 661 -28.22 31.69 4.46
N GLY A 662 -28.06 32.41 5.57
CA GLY A 662 -28.45 33.82 5.70
C GLY A 662 -29.93 34.03 6.03
N GLU A 663 -30.72 32.96 6.12
CA GLU A 663 -32.09 33.01 6.66
C GLU A 663 -32.09 32.80 8.17
N LEU A 664 -33.23 33.06 8.82
CA LEU A 664 -33.54 32.52 10.14
C LEU A 664 -33.31 31.00 10.15
N SER A 665 -32.47 30.51 11.07
CA SER A 665 -32.10 29.10 11.14
C SER A 665 -31.83 28.65 12.57
N TYR A 666 -32.15 27.39 12.84
CA TYR A 666 -31.90 26.70 14.09
C TYR A 666 -31.22 25.35 13.82
N GLU A 667 -30.09 25.12 14.48
CA GLU A 667 -29.44 23.81 14.56
C GLU A 667 -29.85 23.11 15.84
N ILE A 668 -30.47 21.94 15.71
CA ILE A 668 -31.03 21.16 16.80
C ILE A 668 -30.20 19.88 16.94
N ALA A 669 -29.33 19.86 17.94
CA ALA A 669 -28.45 18.73 18.22
C ALA A 669 -29.06 17.81 19.29
N VAL A 670 -29.30 16.56 18.93
CA VAL A 670 -29.85 15.50 19.81
C VAL A 670 -28.91 14.29 19.86
N PRO A 671 -29.02 13.39 20.85
CA PRO A 671 -28.30 12.13 20.82
C PRO A 671 -28.56 11.37 19.50
N TRP A 672 -27.53 10.74 18.93
CA TRP A 672 -27.61 10.10 17.61
C TRP A 672 -28.80 9.15 17.44
N ARG A 673 -29.08 8.34 18.47
CA ARG A 673 -30.21 7.38 18.48
C ARG A 673 -31.59 8.03 18.34
N ASP A 674 -31.71 9.31 18.70
CA ASP A 674 -32.98 10.05 18.74
C ASP A 674 -33.19 10.88 17.46
N ALA A 675 -32.25 10.80 16.49
CA ALA A 675 -32.28 11.56 15.24
C ALA A 675 -33.55 11.30 14.42
N GLY A 676 -33.97 10.04 14.29
CA GLY A 676 -35.16 9.66 13.53
C GLY A 676 -36.44 10.25 14.10
N GLN A 677 -36.58 10.27 15.43
CA GLN A 677 -37.74 10.85 16.11
C GLN A 677 -37.79 12.36 15.88
N LEU A 678 -36.68 13.07 16.10
CA LEU A 678 -36.62 14.52 15.87
C LEU A 678 -36.94 14.85 14.41
N TRP A 679 -36.34 14.13 13.46
CA TRP A 679 -36.49 14.41 12.04
C TRP A 679 -37.92 14.20 11.56
N ALA A 680 -38.56 13.09 11.96
CA ALA A 680 -39.96 12.84 11.64
C ALA A 680 -40.89 13.93 12.19
N ALA A 681 -40.67 14.34 13.45
CA ALA A 681 -41.44 15.40 14.08
C ALA A 681 -41.28 16.74 13.35
N LEU A 682 -40.05 17.12 12.96
CA LEU A 682 -39.80 18.35 12.20
C LEU A 682 -40.46 18.32 10.82
N VAL A 683 -40.44 17.17 10.12
CA VAL A 683 -41.09 17.01 8.82
C VAL A 683 -42.60 17.19 8.94
N GLU A 684 -43.22 16.57 9.94
CA GLU A 684 -44.67 16.70 10.20
C GLU A 684 -45.05 18.14 10.57
N ALA A 685 -44.35 18.73 11.53
CA ALA A 685 -44.60 20.11 11.99
C ALA A 685 -44.33 21.17 10.90
N GLY A 686 -43.41 20.89 9.99
CA GLY A 686 -43.07 21.76 8.88
C GLY A 686 -43.98 21.62 7.66
N ALA A 687 -44.73 20.52 7.52
CA ALA A 687 -45.55 20.25 6.34
C ALA A 687 -46.58 21.36 6.01
N PRO A 688 -47.31 21.96 6.98
CA PRO A 688 -48.22 23.08 6.71
C PRO A 688 -47.52 24.32 6.14
N TYR A 689 -46.21 24.44 6.33
CA TYR A 689 -45.38 25.54 5.83
C TYR A 689 -44.62 25.17 4.54
N GLY A 690 -44.91 24.01 3.96
CA GLY A 690 -44.26 23.54 2.74
C GLY A 690 -42.81 23.09 2.95
N LEU A 691 -42.48 22.57 4.14
CA LEU A 691 -41.13 22.08 4.44
C LEU A 691 -40.68 21.05 3.42
N ILE A 692 -39.48 21.25 2.88
CA ILE A 692 -38.78 20.24 2.09
C ILE A 692 -37.37 19.99 2.65
N PRO A 693 -36.84 18.76 2.52
CA PRO A 693 -35.43 18.56 2.74
C PRO A 693 -34.62 19.26 1.63
N PHE A 694 -33.43 19.74 1.95
CA PHE A 694 -32.49 20.28 0.97
C PHE A 694 -31.10 19.69 1.16
N GLY A 695 -30.34 19.60 0.05
CA GLY A 695 -29.02 19.01 0.01
C GLY A 695 -27.88 20.02 0.17
N ILE A 696 -26.64 19.52 0.13
CA ILE A 696 -25.43 20.33 0.26
C ILE A 696 -25.31 21.35 -0.87
N GLU A 697 -25.66 21.02 -2.11
CA GLU A 697 -25.48 21.96 -3.22
C GLU A 697 -26.40 23.19 -3.08
N ALA A 698 -27.61 23.01 -2.53
CA ALA A 698 -28.47 24.13 -2.15
C ALA A 698 -27.88 24.96 -1.00
N LEU A 699 -27.29 24.31 0.02
CA LEU A 699 -26.56 25.01 1.09
C LEU A 699 -25.38 25.81 0.55
N MET A 700 -24.59 25.21 -0.36
CA MET A 700 -23.44 25.83 -1.00
C MET A 700 -23.83 27.00 -1.90
N THR A 701 -24.98 26.93 -2.56
CA THR A 701 -25.52 28.06 -3.32
C THR A 701 -25.91 29.21 -2.38
N MET A 702 -26.67 28.93 -1.32
CA MET A 702 -27.12 29.96 -0.38
C MET A 702 -25.98 30.63 0.38
N ARG A 703 -24.93 29.89 0.74
CA ARG A 703 -23.75 30.48 1.40
C ARG A 703 -22.93 31.35 0.44
N ILE A 704 -22.87 31.01 -0.85
CA ILE A 704 -22.24 31.86 -1.88
C ILE A 704 -23.01 33.18 -2.04
N GLU A 705 -24.35 33.13 -2.04
CA GLU A 705 -25.19 34.34 -2.09
C GLU A 705 -24.90 35.30 -0.93
N LYS A 706 -24.57 34.75 0.25
CA LYS A 706 -24.18 35.51 1.44
C LYS A 706 -22.69 35.84 1.52
N GLY A 707 -21.87 35.27 0.64
CA GLY A 707 -20.42 35.42 0.68
C GLY A 707 -19.75 34.78 1.90
N PHE A 708 -20.36 33.73 2.48
CA PHE A 708 -19.77 33.03 3.60
C PHE A 708 -18.64 32.12 3.15
N LEU A 709 -17.61 32.07 4.01
CA LEU A 709 -16.41 31.27 3.83
C LEU A 709 -16.73 29.78 3.87
N HIS A 710 -16.10 29.01 2.99
CA HIS A 710 -16.01 27.56 3.13
C HIS A 710 -14.54 27.14 3.11
N VAL A 711 -14.01 26.74 4.28
CA VAL A 711 -12.61 26.30 4.40
C VAL A 711 -12.35 25.11 3.48
N GLY A 712 -11.21 25.15 2.78
CA GLY A 712 -10.80 24.16 1.79
C GLY A 712 -11.33 24.43 0.37
N SER A 713 -12.38 25.23 0.20
CA SER A 713 -12.79 25.76 -1.11
C SER A 713 -12.32 27.19 -1.31
N ASP A 714 -12.58 28.06 -0.34
CA ASP A 714 -12.23 29.49 -0.37
C ASP A 714 -10.92 29.80 0.37
N THR A 715 -10.36 28.79 1.02
CA THR A 715 -9.03 28.85 1.62
C THR A 715 -8.16 27.73 1.06
N ASP A 716 -6.88 28.04 0.91
CA ASP A 716 -5.83 27.08 0.64
C ASP A 716 -4.79 27.09 1.77
N GLY A 717 -3.81 26.20 1.71
CA GLY A 717 -2.69 26.15 2.65
C GLY A 717 -1.79 27.39 2.65
N THR A 718 -2.17 28.49 1.98
CA THR A 718 -1.47 29.78 1.93
C THR A 718 -2.35 30.97 2.35
N THR A 719 -3.65 30.73 2.57
CA THR A 719 -4.63 31.77 2.90
C THR A 719 -4.47 32.21 4.35
N LEU A 720 -4.27 33.51 4.58
CA LEU A 720 -4.10 34.10 5.90
C LEU A 720 -5.39 34.78 6.40
N PRO A 721 -5.53 35.06 7.70
CA PRO A 721 -6.71 35.72 8.26
C PRO A 721 -7.12 37.01 7.54
N GLN A 722 -6.14 37.85 7.17
CA GLN A 722 -6.36 39.11 6.46
C GLN A 722 -6.94 38.92 5.06
N ASP A 723 -6.62 37.80 4.41
CA ASP A 723 -7.08 37.49 3.06
C ASP A 723 -8.59 37.21 3.05
N ILE A 724 -9.16 36.78 4.19
CA ILE A 724 -10.59 36.45 4.36
C ILE A 724 -11.33 37.39 5.33
N GLY A 725 -10.82 38.61 5.54
CA GLY A 725 -11.50 39.64 6.35
C GLY A 725 -11.29 39.56 7.87
N PHE A 726 -10.46 38.65 8.37
CA PHE A 726 -10.14 38.50 9.80
C PHE A 726 -8.90 39.28 10.25
N GLY A 727 -8.21 39.98 9.35
CA GLY A 727 -6.99 40.73 9.67
C GLY A 727 -7.19 41.80 10.76
N GLY A 728 -8.36 42.45 10.79
CA GLY A 728 -8.71 43.42 11.83
C GLY A 728 -8.87 42.80 13.21
N ILE A 729 -9.51 41.62 13.30
CA ILE A 729 -9.69 40.86 14.55
C ILE A 729 -8.33 40.40 15.07
N MET A 730 -7.51 39.81 14.19
CA MET A 730 -6.15 39.39 14.51
C MET A 730 -5.30 40.53 15.08
N ARG A 731 -5.30 41.71 14.43
CA ARG A 731 -4.48 42.86 14.86
C ARG A 731 -4.92 43.45 16.19
N LYS A 732 -6.24 43.41 16.50
CA LYS A 732 -6.78 43.91 17.78
C LYS A 732 -6.50 42.96 18.95
N LYS A 733 -6.26 41.68 18.68
CA LYS A 733 -5.99 40.68 19.71
C LYS A 733 -4.55 40.80 20.24
N THR A 734 -4.45 41.13 21.52
CA THR A 734 -3.17 41.30 22.21
C THR A 734 -2.61 39.99 22.76
N GLN A 735 -3.48 39.03 23.10
CA GLN A 735 -3.07 37.69 23.52
C GLN A 735 -2.44 36.92 22.37
N ASP A 736 -1.44 36.11 22.69
CA ASP A 736 -0.83 35.22 21.71
C ASP A 736 -1.75 34.03 21.38
N PHE A 737 -1.64 33.52 20.15
CA PHE A 737 -2.40 32.38 19.67
C PHE A 737 -1.64 31.67 18.54
N VAL A 738 -1.96 30.40 18.31
CA VAL A 738 -1.30 29.55 17.32
C VAL A 738 -1.36 30.22 15.94
N GLY A 739 -0.20 30.34 15.29
CA GLY A 739 -0.07 30.94 13.96
C GLY A 739 0.07 32.47 13.92
N ARG A 740 -0.20 33.19 15.02
CA ARG A 740 -0.11 34.66 15.08
C ARG A 740 1.25 35.18 14.62
N ARG A 741 2.34 34.60 15.13
CA ARG A 741 3.71 35.00 14.82
C ARG A 741 4.04 34.89 13.32
N SER A 742 3.51 33.87 12.66
CA SER A 742 3.76 33.58 11.25
C SER A 742 2.91 34.44 10.34
N ALA A 743 1.63 34.67 10.69
CA ALA A 743 0.71 35.54 9.96
C ALA A 743 1.18 37.02 9.94
N LEU A 744 2.03 37.41 10.90
CA LEU A 744 2.62 38.76 11.03
C LEU A 744 4.05 38.88 10.44
N ARG A 745 4.56 37.87 9.73
CA ARG A 745 5.84 37.99 8.98
C ARG A 745 5.68 38.95 7.79
N PRO A 746 6.79 39.45 7.20
CA PRO A 746 6.73 40.38 6.06
C PRO A 746 5.79 39.95 4.94
N ASP A 747 5.76 38.67 4.57
CA ASP A 747 4.84 38.17 3.54
C ASP A 747 3.36 38.26 3.93
N GLY A 748 3.02 38.08 5.20
CA GLY A 748 1.65 38.25 5.69
C GLY A 748 1.23 39.71 5.76
N LEU A 749 2.17 40.64 5.92
CA LEU A 749 1.91 42.08 6.00
C LEU A 749 1.92 42.79 4.64
N ARG A 750 2.13 42.05 3.55
CA ARG A 750 2.08 42.56 2.19
C ARG A 750 0.70 43.18 1.89
N GLY A 751 0.71 44.36 1.25
CA GLY A 751 -0.51 45.02 0.78
C GLY A 751 -1.10 44.39 -0.48
N ASP A 752 -0.31 43.58 -1.20
CA ASP A 752 -0.64 42.93 -2.47
C ASP A 752 -1.05 41.46 -2.34
N ARG A 753 -1.44 41.07 -1.13
CA ARG A 753 -2.02 39.75 -0.91
C ARG A 753 -3.35 39.61 -1.63
N ARG A 754 -3.73 38.36 -1.88
CA ARG A 754 -5.06 38.03 -2.38
C ARG A 754 -6.07 38.25 -1.28
N SER A 755 -7.27 38.67 -1.66
CA SER A 755 -8.40 38.76 -0.74
C SER A 755 -9.62 38.10 -1.34
N LEU A 756 -10.42 37.48 -0.48
CA LEU A 756 -11.68 36.87 -0.88
C LEU A 756 -12.66 37.98 -1.25
N VAL A 757 -13.22 37.89 -2.46
CA VAL A 757 -14.16 38.86 -3.05
C VAL A 757 -15.26 38.13 -3.80
N GLY A 758 -16.36 38.83 -4.09
CA GLY A 758 -17.39 38.34 -5.00
C GLY A 758 -17.04 38.67 -6.45
N LEU A 759 -17.56 37.87 -7.39
CA LEU A 759 -17.52 38.14 -8.84
C LEU A 759 -18.93 38.12 -9.40
N GLU A 760 -19.27 39.17 -10.15
CA GLU A 760 -20.50 39.29 -10.93
C GLU A 760 -20.17 39.07 -12.41
N VAL A 761 -20.81 38.12 -13.07
CA VAL A 761 -20.60 37.86 -14.50
C VAL A 761 -21.24 38.97 -15.35
N THR A 762 -20.52 39.52 -16.32
CA THR A 762 -20.95 40.68 -17.11
C THR A 762 -21.06 40.43 -18.61
N ASP A 763 -20.68 39.25 -19.10
CA ASP A 763 -20.69 38.89 -20.53
C ASP A 763 -22.05 38.43 -21.08
N GLY A 764 -23.11 38.46 -20.27
CA GLY A 764 -24.45 38.04 -20.66
C GLY A 764 -24.65 36.52 -20.76
N ASN A 765 -23.62 35.71 -20.51
CA ASN A 765 -23.76 34.25 -20.45
C ASN A 765 -24.25 33.82 -19.05
N PRO A 766 -25.41 33.14 -18.94
CA PRO A 766 -25.99 32.79 -17.65
C PRO A 766 -25.26 31.65 -16.94
N ALA A 767 -24.33 30.94 -17.60
CA ALA A 767 -23.61 29.84 -16.99
C ALA A 767 -22.69 30.32 -15.86
N PRO A 768 -22.65 29.63 -14.70
CA PRO A 768 -21.69 29.89 -13.64
C PRO A 768 -20.25 29.86 -14.14
N LEU A 769 -19.37 30.60 -13.45
CA LEU A 769 -17.93 30.47 -13.67
C LEU A 769 -17.46 29.08 -13.21
N VAL A 770 -16.37 28.58 -13.79
CA VAL A 770 -15.78 27.30 -13.37
C VAL A 770 -14.88 27.55 -12.15
N ALA A 771 -15.09 26.81 -11.06
CA ALA A 771 -14.17 26.85 -9.92
C ALA A 771 -12.75 26.43 -10.37
N GLY A 772 -11.74 27.17 -9.92
CA GLY A 772 -10.36 27.06 -10.38
C GLY A 772 -10.01 27.90 -11.61
N ALA A 773 -10.99 28.54 -12.27
CA ALA A 773 -10.72 29.43 -13.39
C ALA A 773 -9.90 30.66 -12.94
N HIS A 774 -8.96 31.10 -13.78
CA HIS A 774 -8.01 32.15 -13.44
C HIS A 774 -8.58 33.55 -13.68
N VAL A 775 -8.36 34.45 -12.72
CA VAL A 775 -8.67 35.87 -12.83
C VAL A 775 -7.50 36.59 -13.48
N LEU A 776 -7.77 37.35 -14.54
CA LEU A 776 -6.81 38.13 -15.33
C LEU A 776 -7.33 39.55 -15.55
N PRO A 777 -6.44 40.54 -15.74
CA PRO A 777 -6.86 41.90 -16.04
C PRO A 777 -7.51 42.00 -17.42
N GLU A 778 -8.41 42.97 -17.60
CA GLU A 778 -9.29 43.14 -18.78
C GLU A 778 -8.54 43.12 -20.12
N MET A 779 -7.40 43.82 -20.21
CA MET A 779 -6.58 43.92 -21.43
C MET A 779 -5.43 42.91 -21.51
N ALA A 780 -5.56 41.72 -20.91
CA ALA A 780 -4.51 40.71 -20.98
C ALA A 780 -4.37 40.12 -22.41
N ALA A 781 -3.43 40.66 -23.20
CA ALA A 781 -2.87 40.01 -24.38
C ALA A 781 -1.48 39.44 -24.03
N ALA A 782 -1.26 38.14 -24.27
CA ALA A 782 -0.10 37.31 -23.89
C ALA A 782 -0.21 36.64 -22.48
N PRO A 783 0.46 35.49 -22.24
CA PRO A 783 0.36 34.79 -20.96
C PRO A 783 0.94 35.66 -19.84
N LYS A 784 0.04 36.18 -19.01
CA LYS A 784 0.37 36.89 -17.77
C LYS A 784 0.15 35.97 -16.57
N PRO A 785 0.89 36.15 -15.46
CA PRO A 785 0.54 35.53 -14.19
C PRO A 785 -0.91 35.86 -13.83
N GLY A 786 -1.68 34.86 -13.40
CA GLY A 786 -3.03 35.07 -12.89
C GLY A 786 -3.03 35.93 -11.62
N GLU A 787 -3.97 36.86 -11.52
CA GLU A 787 -4.15 37.72 -10.34
C GLU A 787 -4.90 36.98 -9.22
N GLY A 788 -5.48 35.84 -9.54
CA GLY A 788 -6.34 35.10 -8.63
C GLY A 788 -7.01 33.92 -9.32
N TRP A 789 -7.97 33.33 -8.62
CA TRP A 789 -8.82 32.29 -9.17
C TRP A 789 -10.20 32.31 -8.53
N VAL A 790 -11.17 31.78 -9.26
CA VAL A 790 -12.53 31.50 -8.78
C VAL A 790 -12.45 30.35 -7.78
N THR A 791 -12.88 30.58 -6.54
CA THR A 791 -12.89 29.55 -5.49
C THR A 791 -14.19 28.77 -5.48
N SER A 792 -15.30 29.48 -5.66
CA SER A 792 -16.65 28.95 -5.54
C SER A 792 -17.55 29.62 -6.56
N SER A 793 -18.51 28.89 -7.14
CA SER A 793 -19.39 29.43 -8.17
C SER A 793 -20.68 28.64 -8.26
N ALA A 794 -21.81 29.33 -8.43
CA ALA A 794 -23.13 28.74 -8.57
C ALA A 794 -24.05 29.67 -9.37
N TRP A 795 -25.11 29.10 -9.95
CA TRP A 795 -26.20 29.91 -10.47
C TRP A 795 -27.18 30.20 -9.33
N SER A 796 -27.37 31.47 -8.96
CA SER A 796 -28.25 31.86 -7.86
C SER A 796 -29.70 31.91 -8.34
N PRO A 797 -30.59 31.06 -7.78
CA PRO A 797 -32.04 31.14 -8.03
C PRO A 797 -32.66 32.40 -7.43
N THR A 798 -32.07 32.91 -6.36
CA THR A 798 -32.60 34.05 -5.63
C THR A 798 -32.38 35.37 -6.36
N LEU A 799 -31.21 35.51 -7.00
CA LEU A 799 -30.83 36.69 -7.78
C LEU A 799 -31.00 36.51 -9.29
N GLU A 800 -31.38 35.31 -9.73
CA GLU A 800 -31.49 34.89 -11.14
C GLU A 800 -30.22 35.16 -11.96
N ALA A 801 -29.05 34.99 -11.32
CA ALA A 801 -27.75 35.33 -11.91
C ALA A 801 -26.64 34.36 -11.47
N PRO A 802 -25.63 34.11 -12.32
CA PRO A 802 -24.41 33.42 -11.90
C PRO A 802 -23.61 34.28 -10.92
N LEU A 803 -23.22 33.68 -9.80
CA LEU A 803 -22.40 34.27 -8.76
C LEU A 803 -21.14 33.44 -8.55
N ALA A 804 -20.05 34.11 -8.17
CA ALA A 804 -18.84 33.43 -7.76
C ALA A 804 -18.13 34.17 -6.63
N LEU A 805 -17.32 33.43 -5.89
CA LEU A 805 -16.29 33.95 -4.99
C LEU A 805 -14.93 33.69 -5.60
N ALA A 806 -13.96 34.54 -5.29
CA ALA A 806 -12.60 34.43 -5.79
C ALA A 806 -11.59 34.99 -4.80
N LEU A 807 -10.38 34.41 -4.81
CA LEU A 807 -9.21 35.02 -4.17
C LEU A 807 -8.49 35.86 -5.23
N VAL A 808 -8.51 37.19 -5.08
CA VAL A 808 -7.96 38.13 -6.07
C VAL A 808 -6.92 39.04 -5.42
N ALA A 809 -5.76 39.21 -6.06
CA ALA A 809 -4.72 40.14 -5.62
C ALA A 809 -5.29 41.56 -5.45
N HIS A 810 -5.13 42.14 -4.26
CA HIS A 810 -5.73 43.41 -3.88
C HIS A 810 -7.26 43.48 -4.03
N GLY A 811 -7.97 42.34 -3.98
CA GLY A 811 -9.37 42.28 -4.38
C GLY A 811 -10.28 43.28 -3.64
N GLN A 812 -10.04 43.50 -2.35
CA GLN A 812 -10.85 44.41 -1.53
C GLN A 812 -10.70 45.89 -1.94
N ASP A 813 -9.57 46.28 -2.52
CA ASP A 813 -9.32 47.64 -3.00
C ASP A 813 -9.80 47.85 -4.45
N ARG A 814 -10.23 46.77 -5.11
CA ARG A 814 -10.57 46.70 -6.54
C ARG A 814 -12.05 46.47 -6.82
N ILE A 815 -12.90 46.68 -5.81
CA ILE A 815 -14.36 46.54 -5.96
C ILE A 815 -14.86 47.47 -7.08
N GLY A 816 -15.62 46.92 -8.02
CA GLY A 816 -16.14 47.61 -9.20
C GLY A 816 -15.29 47.44 -10.46
N GLU A 817 -14.06 46.94 -10.34
CA GLU A 817 -13.16 46.72 -11.49
C GLU A 817 -13.64 45.55 -12.37
N SER A 818 -13.56 45.72 -13.70
CA SER A 818 -13.80 44.68 -14.69
C SER A 818 -12.56 43.78 -14.84
N VAL A 819 -12.79 42.47 -14.87
CA VAL A 819 -11.76 41.43 -15.03
C VAL A 819 -12.19 40.39 -16.05
N ARG A 820 -11.22 39.65 -16.58
CA ARG A 820 -11.46 38.51 -17.46
C ARG A 820 -11.13 37.21 -16.76
N ILE A 821 -11.95 36.20 -17.00
CA ILE A 821 -11.82 34.88 -16.40
C ILE A 821 -11.44 33.90 -17.49
N TRP A 822 -10.33 33.18 -17.28
CA TRP A 822 -9.80 32.21 -18.23
C TRP A 822 -9.93 30.77 -17.72
N ASN A 823 -10.48 29.89 -18.54
CA ASN A 823 -10.56 28.47 -18.26
C ASN A 823 -10.41 27.65 -19.56
N LEU A 824 -9.36 26.82 -19.65
CA LEU A 824 -9.15 25.83 -20.73
C LEU A 824 -9.45 26.34 -22.17
N GLY A 825 -9.03 27.57 -22.52
CA GLY A 825 -9.25 28.12 -23.86
C GLY A 825 -10.44 29.08 -23.97
N ALA A 826 -11.30 29.15 -22.95
CA ALA A 826 -12.50 29.99 -22.93
C ALA A 826 -12.31 31.23 -22.05
N TRP A 827 -12.83 32.36 -22.54
CA TRP A 827 -12.89 33.63 -21.81
C TRP A 827 -14.32 33.91 -21.34
N ARG A 828 -14.41 34.45 -20.12
CA ARG A 828 -15.62 35.07 -19.56
C ARG A 828 -15.27 36.45 -19.03
N GLU A 829 -16.25 37.31 -18.86
CA GLU A 829 -16.08 38.64 -18.28
C GLU A 829 -16.82 38.74 -16.94
N ALA A 830 -16.18 39.34 -15.95
CA ALA A 830 -16.77 39.55 -14.64
C ALA A 830 -16.34 40.89 -14.05
N ARG A 831 -17.07 41.35 -13.05
CA ARG A 831 -16.76 42.52 -12.24
C ARG A 831 -16.53 42.10 -10.79
N ILE A 832 -15.49 42.64 -10.17
CA ILE A 832 -15.20 42.41 -8.75
C ILE A 832 -16.26 43.11 -7.91
N THR A 833 -16.81 42.41 -6.93
CA THR A 833 -17.90 42.89 -6.05
C THR A 833 -17.63 42.55 -4.59
N GLY A 834 -18.41 43.15 -3.68
CA GLY A 834 -18.44 42.73 -2.29
C GLY A 834 -18.92 41.28 -2.14
N LEU A 835 -18.56 40.63 -1.04
CA LEU A 835 -18.84 39.21 -0.78
C LEU A 835 -20.34 38.88 -0.77
N CYS A 836 -21.14 39.68 -0.05
CA CYS A 836 -22.56 39.41 0.12
C CYS A 836 -23.37 40.05 -1.03
N ARG A 837 -24.07 39.22 -1.80
CA ARG A 837 -24.91 39.66 -2.92
C ARG A 837 -26.41 39.57 -2.63
N TYR A 838 -26.79 38.83 -1.59
CA TYR A 838 -28.17 38.70 -1.14
C TYR A 838 -28.35 39.20 0.30
N ASP A 839 -29.28 40.12 0.54
CA ASP A 839 -29.59 40.70 1.86
C ASP A 839 -28.33 41.16 2.64
N PRO A 840 -27.56 42.14 2.11
CA PRO A 840 -26.31 42.58 2.75
C PRO A 840 -26.52 43.17 4.14
N GLU A 841 -27.68 43.76 4.41
CA GLU A 841 -28.06 44.30 5.73
C GLU A 841 -28.46 43.21 6.74
N GLY A 842 -28.68 41.96 6.28
CA GLY A 842 -29.02 40.83 7.14
C GLY A 842 -30.43 40.89 7.74
N ALA A 843 -31.36 41.61 7.12
CA ALA A 843 -32.71 41.82 7.63
C ALA A 843 -33.50 40.51 7.79
N ARG A 844 -33.13 39.45 7.06
CA ARG A 844 -33.81 38.16 7.08
C ARG A 844 -33.35 37.21 8.18
N LEU A 845 -32.28 37.54 8.90
CA LEU A 845 -31.81 36.73 10.03
C LEU A 845 -32.82 36.70 11.17
N ASP A 846 -33.64 37.75 11.32
CA ASP A 846 -34.65 37.95 12.37
C ASP A 846 -36.11 37.80 11.92
N ALA A 847 -36.34 37.29 10.70
CA ALA A 847 -37.65 37.19 10.04
C ALA A 847 -38.75 36.44 10.83
#